data_AF-A0A8H3VA12-F1
#
_entry.id   AF-A0A8H3VA12-F1
#
_cell.length_a   1.000
_cell.length_b   1.000
_cell.length_c   1.000
_cell.angle_alpha   90.00
_cell.angle_beta   90.00
_cell.angle_gamma   90.00
#
_symmetry.space_group_name_H-M   'P 1'
#
loop_
_entity.id
_entity.type
_entity.pdbx_description
1 polymer ?
#
loop_
_entity_poly.entity_id
_entity_poly.type
_entity_poly.pdbx_seq_one_letter_code
_entity_poly.pdbx_strand_id
1 'polypeptide(L)'
;MRRRILRKRKKPSNPKMDKLGIPNADTTMVGVGSSNVKLDSDEAFLSSLKDVGAAAQNYDTQRQKLQQRELETSWDYPARLSASEDEKRAATIVWKIREDERDNLFGNKASEAIPGPETLDMGGQFLTNKKRIEGRSQLYQIAKKHPKGCHLHLHFNSELTPDELMARARQTQNMFIRSTEPLVDGEPGTGKSPSYSTTELVFNVMADDTPDVNIFSPDYNGAFRPPGSKPWMRYSKFITEYEDRHNKDHNDTAEDFVLSKMVLVEEEVYGNSQTTNGSIWARFNQATRCFKGLLNYKSIFTWYIGQAIESMIEDGVMYAELRPMLLDKSIPGDDGIEKVGHVQQMEIILEETKRKQDELEANGMLEKFPFGLKIIYCAPRSIPKSMMQTEIKDCIRLKLRFPDLLCGFDLVGAEDRANHIGYYRDELLAMVDTCNKLGIEIPFMFHAGETLLDTGGSKDVGKSNLFDAVLFNAKRIGHGYSLLKHPVIVEEFKKRNICIELCPTSNELLHLCRNVKEHPYPEILAMGVECTINSDNPSLFSNSVSHEFYQVMVGSPAMNIHGWRQLSEWSIKHSRLSDGEKLRAYEILKKEWDFFCKWIIKEYGAFADTLDIQEYSTPQIPEIITPNLHPIANALTPANPITMALPPLALPGQVLAPSSKFSPGPGTHLAPAGITSSLLGPPTTKKNTTTPKAHKILSVQAPLSTAVAPTVGAHVYARITRLDRVQARCEIITVAPPSSSSSSSETKNTGHVCATPLRAILRSQDVRATEKDKVKLAECFRVGDVVRALTVLYLRKHWKAPEEVTRKAEVGRLLLPAGSQQ
;
A
#
# COMPACT_ATOMS: atom_id res chain seq x y z
N MET A 1 8.90 65.82 28.81
CA MET A 1 8.80 66.84 29.88
C MET A 1 7.79 66.39 30.93
N ARG A 2 7.94 66.82 32.20
CA ARG A 2 6.91 66.83 33.30
C ARG A 2 6.42 65.41 33.76
N ARG A 3 6.50 65.03 35.05
CA ARG A 3 5.62 65.34 36.24
C ARG A 3 4.19 64.78 36.06
N ARG A 4 3.44 64.23 37.04
CA ARG A 4 3.39 64.27 38.53
C ARG A 4 2.73 62.93 39.07
N ILE A 5 2.32 62.79 40.34
CA ILE A 5 3.11 62.34 41.51
C ILE A 5 2.18 61.85 42.69
N LEU A 6 2.67 61.01 43.64
CA LEU A 6 2.02 60.60 44.93
C LEU A 6 0.78 59.64 44.83
N ARG A 7 0.30 58.93 45.89
CA ARG A 7 0.62 58.95 47.35
C ARG A 7 0.47 57.56 48.05
N LYS A 8 0.95 57.45 49.32
CA LYS A 8 0.98 56.23 50.19
C LYS A 8 -0.08 56.24 51.31
N ARG A 9 -0.45 55.05 51.83
CA ARG A 9 -0.75 54.69 53.26
C ARG A 9 -0.65 53.14 53.38
N LYS A 10 0.23 52.47 54.14
CA LYS A 10 0.56 52.36 55.60
C LYS A 10 -0.41 51.50 56.46
N LYS A 11 0.03 50.25 56.79
CA LYS A 11 0.09 49.50 58.10
C LYS A 11 -0.86 49.87 59.26
N PRO A 12 -1.24 48.95 60.19
CA PRO A 12 -0.42 47.86 60.81
C PRO A 12 -0.83 46.43 60.32
N SER A 13 -0.82 45.26 61.01
CA SER A 13 -0.66 44.82 62.43
C SER A 13 -0.06 43.40 62.59
N ASN A 14 -0.02 42.86 63.83
CA ASN A 14 0.33 41.49 64.30
C ASN A 14 -0.52 41.24 65.60
N PRO A 15 -0.74 40.02 66.19
CA PRO A 15 0.33 39.28 66.93
C PRO A 15 0.17 37.75 67.31
N LYS A 16 1.32 37.09 67.62
CA LYS A 16 1.66 36.17 68.77
C LYS A 16 0.93 34.83 69.15
N MET A 17 1.78 33.79 69.40
CA MET A 17 1.87 32.86 70.59
C MET A 17 0.71 31.84 70.87
N ASP A 18 0.87 30.70 71.58
CA ASP A 18 2.01 29.99 72.22
C ASP A 18 1.72 28.47 72.50
N LYS A 19 2.77 27.61 72.53
CA LYS A 19 3.01 26.41 73.40
C LYS A 19 2.15 25.10 73.36
N LEU A 20 2.77 24.06 73.98
CA LEU A 20 2.32 22.71 74.40
C LEU A 20 2.09 21.65 73.29
N GLY A 21 2.38 20.34 73.47
CA GLY A 21 3.19 19.68 74.51
C GLY A 21 2.83 18.19 74.81
N ILE A 22 3.70 17.24 74.41
CA ILE A 22 4.06 15.92 75.05
C ILE A 22 2.90 15.08 75.66
N PRO A 23 2.63 13.82 75.19
CA PRO A 23 3.50 12.68 75.59
C PRO A 23 3.67 11.50 74.59
N ASN A 24 4.56 10.58 75.00
CA ASN A 24 4.98 9.35 74.29
C ASN A 24 3.93 8.22 74.34
N ALA A 25 4.15 7.20 73.50
CA ALA A 25 3.87 5.80 73.82
C ALA A 25 5.05 4.93 73.35
N ASP A 26 5.35 3.83 74.05
CA ASP A 26 6.65 3.16 73.96
C ASP A 26 6.74 1.97 72.97
N THR A 27 7.84 1.97 72.23
CA THR A 27 8.78 0.84 72.07
C THR A 27 8.25 -0.60 72.13
N THR A 28 8.41 -1.34 71.03
CA THR A 28 8.95 -2.72 71.10
C THR A 28 9.68 -3.07 69.80
N MET A 29 10.91 -3.59 69.91
CA MET A 29 11.71 -3.99 68.74
C MET A 29 11.72 -5.50 68.54
N VAL A 30 11.69 -5.94 67.28
CA VAL A 30 12.25 -7.21 66.84
C VAL A 30 13.21 -6.88 65.69
N GLY A 31 14.50 -7.11 65.89
CA GLY A 31 15.54 -6.75 64.93
C GLY A 31 15.78 -7.83 63.87
N VAL A 32 16.07 -7.40 62.64
CA VAL A 32 16.76 -8.20 61.62
C VAL A 32 18.01 -7.42 61.20
N GLY A 33 19.09 -8.14 60.91
CA GLY A 33 20.45 -7.59 60.89
C GLY A 33 20.73 -6.50 59.84
N SER A 34 21.66 -5.61 60.18
CA SER A 34 22.15 -4.57 59.28
C SER A 34 23.18 -5.11 58.29
N SER A 35 22.86 -5.10 57.00
CA SER A 35 23.81 -5.34 55.89
C SER A 35 23.65 -4.26 54.81
N ASN A 36 23.96 -3.01 55.18
CA ASN A 36 24.02 -1.86 54.25
C ASN A 36 25.23 -1.97 53.30
N VAL A 37 25.25 -3.00 52.45
CA VAL A 37 26.13 -3.04 51.28
C VAL A 37 25.50 -2.13 50.23
N LYS A 38 26.08 -0.95 50.05
CA LYS A 38 25.89 -0.19 48.81
C LYS A 38 26.67 -0.91 47.71
N LEU A 39 26.02 -1.89 47.07
CA LEU A 39 26.43 -2.35 45.75
C LEU A 39 26.49 -1.13 44.82
N ASP A 40 27.53 -1.06 43.99
CA ASP A 40 27.55 -0.09 42.91
C ASP A 40 26.39 -0.37 41.94
N SER A 41 25.91 0.61 41.17
CA SER A 41 24.85 0.37 40.19
C SER A 41 25.23 -0.71 39.18
N ASP A 42 26.52 -0.74 38.86
CA ASP A 42 27.11 -1.61 37.86
C ASP A 42 27.32 -3.02 38.44
N GLU A 43 27.73 -3.14 39.71
CA GLU A 43 27.77 -4.44 40.42
C GLU A 43 26.37 -5.02 40.62
N ALA A 44 25.38 -4.20 40.98
CA ALA A 44 23.99 -4.63 41.13
C ALA A 44 23.43 -5.16 39.78
N PHE A 45 23.71 -4.47 38.68
CA PHE A 45 23.35 -4.93 37.34
C PHE A 45 24.09 -6.23 36.95
N LEU A 46 25.41 -6.30 37.13
CA LEU A 46 26.25 -7.48 36.85
C LEU A 46 25.92 -8.68 37.75
N SER A 47 25.38 -8.47 38.95
CA SER A 47 24.78 -9.54 39.75
C SER A 47 23.45 -9.99 39.16
N SER A 48 22.54 -9.05 38.86
CA SER A 48 21.24 -9.38 38.27
C SER A 48 21.34 -10.16 36.96
N LEU A 49 22.37 -9.89 36.15
CA LEU A 49 22.68 -10.62 34.90
C LEU A 49 22.99 -12.11 35.12
N LYS A 50 23.41 -12.53 36.31
CA LYS A 50 23.68 -13.94 36.64
C LYS A 50 22.40 -14.69 37.04
N ASP A 51 21.42 -13.96 37.59
CA ASP A 51 20.16 -14.52 38.10
C ASP A 51 19.02 -14.53 37.06
N VAL A 52 19.26 -14.05 35.82
CA VAL A 52 18.21 -13.89 34.77
C VAL A 52 17.63 -15.23 34.30
N GLY A 53 18.26 -16.38 34.56
CA GLY A 53 17.93 -17.68 33.92
C GLY A 53 16.43 -18.00 33.80
N ALA A 54 15.66 -17.88 34.89
CA ALA A 54 14.22 -18.13 34.87
C ALA A 54 13.41 -17.04 34.15
N ALA A 55 13.87 -15.78 34.18
CA ALA A 55 13.27 -14.66 33.46
C ALA A 55 13.56 -14.73 31.95
N ALA A 56 14.75 -15.18 31.54
CA ALA A 56 15.11 -15.44 30.15
C ALA A 56 14.24 -16.56 29.56
N GLN A 57 14.16 -17.73 30.23
CA GLN A 57 13.29 -18.83 29.78
C GLN A 57 11.81 -18.42 29.63
N ASN A 58 11.31 -17.58 30.55
CA ASN A 58 9.97 -17.01 30.45
C ASN A 58 9.82 -16.02 29.28
N TYR A 59 10.81 -15.15 29.04
CA TYR A 59 10.85 -14.25 27.90
C TYR A 59 10.89 -15.02 26.57
N ASP A 60 11.75 -16.04 26.44
CA ASP A 60 11.86 -16.87 25.24
C ASP A 60 10.57 -17.65 24.99
N THR A 61 9.94 -18.19 26.04
CA THR A 61 8.62 -18.85 25.95
C THR A 61 7.53 -17.87 25.48
N GLN A 62 7.55 -16.61 25.94
CA GLN A 62 6.60 -15.59 25.49
C GLN A 62 6.87 -15.15 24.05
N ARG A 63 8.15 -15.00 23.67
CA ARG A 63 8.58 -14.68 22.30
C ARG A 63 8.16 -15.78 21.32
N GLN A 64 8.39 -17.05 21.65
CA GLN A 64 7.95 -18.20 20.86
C GLN A 64 6.42 -18.21 20.68
N LYS A 65 5.65 -17.94 21.75
CA LYS A 65 4.17 -17.85 21.67
C LYS A 65 3.68 -16.69 20.79
N LEU A 66 4.41 -15.56 20.75
CA LEU A 66 4.10 -14.46 19.84
C LEU A 66 4.42 -14.84 18.39
N GLN A 67 5.59 -15.42 18.13
CA GLN A 67 5.98 -15.88 16.79
C GLN A 67 5.04 -16.97 16.23
N GLN A 68 4.65 -17.93 17.07
CA GLN A 68 3.71 -18.98 16.70
C GLN A 68 2.33 -18.42 16.37
N ARG A 69 1.83 -17.44 17.15
CA ARG A 69 0.56 -16.78 16.88
C ARG A 69 0.59 -15.95 15.59
N GLU A 70 1.70 -15.28 15.30
CA GLU A 70 1.89 -14.56 14.04
C GLU A 70 1.81 -15.52 12.85
N LEU A 71 2.48 -16.67 12.95
CA LEU A 71 2.46 -17.74 11.94
C LEU A 71 1.06 -18.37 11.78
N GLU A 72 0.35 -18.67 12.87
CA GLU A 72 -1.02 -19.24 12.86
C GLU A 72 -2.08 -18.25 12.35
N THR A 73 -1.74 -16.96 12.24
CA THR A 73 -2.62 -15.91 11.70
C THR A 73 -2.11 -15.34 10.37
N SER A 74 -1.02 -15.90 9.80
CA SER A 74 -0.51 -15.45 8.52
C SER A 74 -1.46 -15.82 7.38
N TRP A 75 -1.53 -14.93 6.39
CA TRP A 75 -2.43 -15.06 5.24
C TRP A 75 -2.11 -16.26 4.34
N ASP A 76 -0.86 -16.74 4.38
CA ASP A 76 -0.35 -17.92 3.67
C ASP A 76 -0.27 -19.19 4.55
N TYR A 77 -0.77 -19.14 5.79
CA TYR A 77 -0.81 -20.28 6.70
C TYR A 77 -1.51 -21.53 6.10
N PRO A 78 -2.62 -21.43 5.33
CA PRO A 78 -3.24 -22.61 4.71
C PRO A 78 -2.32 -23.32 3.70
N ALA A 79 -1.57 -22.56 2.90
CA ALA A 79 -0.58 -23.13 2.00
C ALA A 79 0.57 -23.80 2.78
N ARG A 80 1.14 -23.11 3.79
CA ARG A 80 2.21 -23.67 4.66
C ARG A 80 1.78 -24.95 5.38
N LEU A 81 0.56 -24.98 5.93
CA LEU A 81 0.01 -26.12 6.68
C LEU A 81 -0.25 -27.34 5.78
N SER A 82 -0.56 -27.12 4.50
CA SER A 82 -0.81 -28.17 3.51
C SER A 82 0.40 -28.51 2.62
N ALA A 83 1.56 -27.90 2.87
CA ALA A 83 2.78 -28.09 2.09
C ALA A 83 3.36 -29.51 2.24
N SER A 84 3.69 -30.14 1.11
CA SER A 84 4.41 -31.42 1.07
C SER A 84 5.89 -31.25 1.46
N GLU A 85 6.60 -32.34 1.74
CA GLU A 85 8.06 -32.28 1.99
C GLU A 85 8.84 -31.77 0.77
N ASP A 86 8.36 -32.06 -0.44
CA ASP A 86 8.90 -31.47 -1.67
C ASP A 86 8.65 -29.96 -1.74
N GLU A 87 7.45 -29.49 -1.37
CA GLU A 87 7.15 -28.05 -1.30
C GLU A 87 8.01 -27.34 -0.25
N LYS A 88 8.18 -27.92 0.94
CA LYS A 88 9.07 -27.39 1.99
C LYS A 88 10.53 -27.30 1.52
N ARG A 89 11.05 -28.36 0.90
CA ARG A 89 12.42 -28.36 0.36
C ARG A 89 12.58 -27.34 -0.77
N ALA A 90 11.61 -27.22 -1.66
CA ALA A 90 11.60 -26.20 -2.70
C ALA A 90 11.57 -24.77 -2.10
N ALA A 91 10.85 -24.55 -1.00
CA ALA A 91 10.82 -23.27 -0.30
C ALA A 91 12.20 -22.88 0.26
N THR A 92 12.92 -23.80 0.91
CA THR A 92 14.30 -23.58 1.38
C THR A 92 15.26 -23.26 0.23
N ILE A 93 15.14 -23.98 -0.90
CA ILE A 93 15.96 -23.77 -2.11
C ILE A 93 15.72 -22.37 -2.69
N VAL A 94 14.45 -21.98 -2.90
CA VAL A 94 14.10 -20.66 -3.44
C VAL A 94 14.51 -19.53 -2.50
N TRP A 95 14.37 -19.73 -1.18
CA TRP A 95 14.85 -18.77 -0.19
C TRP A 95 16.37 -18.57 -0.28
N LYS A 96 17.17 -19.65 -0.28
CA LYS A 96 18.63 -19.55 -0.43
C LYS A 96 19.04 -18.81 -1.72
N ILE A 97 18.39 -19.11 -2.84
CA ILE A 97 18.67 -18.43 -4.13
C ILE A 97 18.35 -16.92 -4.03
N ARG A 98 17.24 -16.54 -3.38
CA ARG A 98 16.90 -15.12 -3.20
C ARG A 98 17.93 -14.37 -2.37
N GLU A 99 18.40 -14.96 -1.27
CA GLU A 99 19.40 -14.28 -0.42
C GLU A 99 20.81 -14.31 -1.05
N ASP A 100 21.17 -15.34 -1.82
CA ASP A 100 22.39 -15.33 -2.65
C ASP A 100 22.35 -14.24 -3.71
N GLU A 101 21.24 -14.13 -4.46
CA GLU A 101 21.10 -13.07 -5.45
C GLU A 101 21.15 -11.67 -4.82
N ARG A 102 20.50 -11.47 -3.66
CA ARG A 102 20.57 -10.21 -2.91
C ARG A 102 22.02 -9.79 -2.68
N ASP A 103 22.83 -10.69 -2.15
CA ASP A 103 24.20 -10.40 -1.72
C ASP A 103 25.23 -10.43 -2.88
N ASN A 104 25.05 -11.31 -3.87
CA ASN A 104 26.06 -11.61 -4.90
C ASN A 104 25.66 -11.19 -6.33
N LEU A 105 24.37 -11.08 -6.67
CA LEU A 105 23.89 -10.57 -7.98
C LEU A 105 23.61 -9.07 -7.95
N PHE A 106 22.98 -8.57 -6.89
CA PHE A 106 22.66 -7.15 -6.71
C PHE A 106 23.76 -6.41 -5.94
N GLY A 107 24.22 -7.00 -4.82
CA GLY A 107 25.32 -6.47 -4.00
C GLY A 107 24.86 -5.82 -2.69
N ASN A 108 23.66 -6.15 -2.21
CA ASN A 108 22.99 -5.59 -1.02
C ASN A 108 23.61 -5.98 0.34
N LYS A 109 24.90 -6.34 0.37
CA LYS A 109 25.61 -6.78 1.58
C LYS A 109 25.65 -5.67 2.63
N ALA A 110 25.32 -6.02 3.87
CA ALA A 110 25.36 -5.09 5.01
C ALA A 110 26.80 -4.59 5.24
N SER A 111 27.06 -3.32 4.92
CA SER A 111 28.40 -2.72 4.94
C SER A 111 28.32 -1.20 5.09
N GLU A 112 29.37 -0.59 5.65
CA GLU A 112 29.58 0.87 5.65
C GLU A 112 30.30 1.37 4.38
N ALA A 113 30.71 0.45 3.48
CA ALA A 113 31.36 0.81 2.23
C ALA A 113 30.40 1.52 1.27
N ILE A 114 30.91 2.51 0.53
CA ILE A 114 30.16 3.15 -0.57
C ILE A 114 29.94 2.11 -1.68
N PRO A 115 28.71 1.89 -2.16
CA PRO A 115 28.41 0.98 -3.26
C PRO A 115 29.22 1.27 -4.54
N GLY A 116 29.52 0.23 -5.31
CA GLY A 116 30.14 0.38 -6.62
C GLY A 116 29.13 0.86 -7.68
N PRO A 117 29.58 1.35 -8.85
CA PRO A 117 28.69 1.80 -9.92
C PRO A 117 27.81 0.67 -10.49
N GLU A 118 28.25 -0.59 -10.35
CA GLU A 118 27.51 -1.79 -10.75
C GLU A 118 26.60 -2.35 -9.63
N THR A 119 26.66 -1.81 -8.42
CA THR A 119 25.81 -2.26 -7.31
C THR A 119 24.40 -1.72 -7.52
N LEU A 120 23.43 -2.62 -7.68
CA LEU A 120 22.02 -2.28 -7.75
C LEU A 120 21.31 -2.81 -6.50
N ASP A 121 20.09 -2.31 -6.28
CA ASP A 121 19.29 -2.66 -5.12
C ASP A 121 18.23 -3.70 -5.52
N MET A 122 18.27 -4.90 -4.90
CA MET A 122 17.27 -5.94 -5.11
C MET A 122 15.89 -5.44 -4.67
N GLY A 123 14.90 -5.52 -5.56
CA GLY A 123 13.58 -4.91 -5.35
C GLY A 123 13.61 -3.38 -5.33
N GLY A 124 14.68 -2.75 -5.79
CA GLY A 124 14.72 -1.36 -6.24
C GLY A 124 14.18 -1.23 -7.68
N GLN A 125 14.43 -0.08 -8.30
CA GLN A 125 13.80 0.36 -9.57
C GLN A 125 13.74 -0.71 -10.67
N PHE A 126 12.54 -0.96 -11.21
CA PHE A 126 12.23 -2.05 -12.12
C PHE A 126 13.06 -1.99 -13.41
N LEU A 127 12.92 -0.93 -14.22
CA LEU A 127 13.60 -0.81 -15.52
C LEU A 127 15.13 -0.90 -15.37
N THR A 128 15.71 -0.19 -14.39
CA THR A 128 17.14 -0.26 -14.03
C THR A 128 17.61 -1.67 -13.71
N ASN A 129 16.79 -2.44 -13.00
CA ASN A 129 17.07 -3.84 -12.66
C ASN A 129 16.74 -4.82 -13.80
N LYS A 130 15.86 -4.48 -14.74
CA LYS A 130 15.21 -5.40 -15.69
C LYS A 130 16.20 -6.30 -16.42
N LYS A 131 17.23 -5.72 -17.05
CA LYS A 131 18.27 -6.44 -17.79
C LYS A 131 19.07 -7.42 -16.90
N ARG A 132 19.19 -7.15 -15.60
CA ARG A 132 19.84 -8.00 -14.60
C ARG A 132 18.91 -9.11 -14.10
N ILE A 133 17.62 -8.82 -13.95
CA ILE A 133 16.58 -9.81 -13.64
C ILE A 133 16.50 -10.83 -14.78
N GLU A 134 16.20 -10.37 -16.00
CA GLU A 134 15.99 -11.24 -17.16
C GLU A 134 17.22 -12.07 -17.52
N GLY A 135 18.40 -11.43 -17.57
CA GLY A 135 19.63 -12.05 -18.07
C GLY A 135 20.46 -12.81 -17.04
N ARG A 136 20.20 -12.68 -15.73
CA ARG A 136 21.07 -13.24 -14.68
C ARG A 136 20.37 -13.79 -13.43
N SER A 137 19.09 -13.51 -13.18
CA SER A 137 18.39 -14.05 -12.00
C SER A 137 17.90 -15.48 -12.24
N GLN A 138 18.31 -16.40 -11.37
CA GLN A 138 17.77 -17.77 -11.28
C GLN A 138 16.36 -17.74 -10.69
N LEU A 139 16.13 -16.88 -9.68
CA LEU A 139 14.83 -16.65 -9.07
C LEU A 139 13.77 -16.19 -10.08
N TYR A 140 14.16 -15.39 -11.08
CA TYR A 140 13.28 -15.03 -12.18
C TYR A 140 12.97 -16.21 -13.11
N GLN A 141 13.92 -17.09 -13.42
CA GLN A 141 13.63 -18.32 -14.19
C GLN A 141 12.67 -19.25 -13.43
N ILE A 142 12.75 -19.28 -12.10
CA ILE A 142 11.77 -19.97 -11.25
C ILE A 142 10.41 -19.26 -11.29
N ALA A 143 10.36 -17.93 -11.26
CA ALA A 143 9.13 -17.16 -11.42
C ALA A 143 8.46 -17.37 -12.80
N LYS A 144 9.24 -17.55 -13.87
CA LYS A 144 8.71 -17.96 -15.18
C LYS A 144 8.00 -19.31 -15.13
N LYS A 145 8.63 -20.33 -14.53
CA LYS A 145 8.08 -21.69 -14.44
C LYS A 145 6.97 -21.89 -13.40
N HIS A 146 6.74 -20.91 -12.54
CA HIS A 146 5.69 -20.97 -11.53
C HIS A 146 4.28 -20.99 -12.17
N PRO A 147 3.39 -21.94 -11.79
CA PRO A 147 1.98 -21.93 -12.22
C PRO A 147 1.18 -20.88 -11.44
N LYS A 148 0.76 -19.81 -12.13
CA LYS A 148 0.21 -18.57 -11.55
C LYS A 148 -1.31 -18.61 -11.33
N GLY A 149 -1.97 -19.67 -11.78
CA GLY A 149 -3.43 -19.77 -11.78
C GLY A 149 -4.04 -18.82 -12.82
N CYS A 150 -4.85 -17.88 -12.37
CA CYS A 150 -5.63 -16.97 -13.21
C CYS A 150 -5.03 -15.56 -13.27
N HIS A 151 -5.08 -14.93 -14.45
CA HIS A 151 -4.74 -13.52 -14.62
C HIS A 151 -6.02 -12.67 -14.70
N LEU A 152 -6.30 -11.90 -13.66
CA LEU A 152 -7.60 -11.24 -13.46
C LEU A 152 -7.64 -9.75 -13.82
N HIS A 153 -6.48 -9.13 -14.07
CA HIS A 153 -6.34 -7.72 -14.41
C HIS A 153 -5.31 -7.51 -15.53
N LEU A 154 -5.81 -7.63 -16.76
CA LEU A 154 -5.05 -7.38 -17.99
C LEU A 154 -5.89 -6.52 -18.92
N HIS A 155 -5.37 -5.37 -19.35
CA HIS A 155 -6.01 -4.62 -20.44
C HIS A 155 -5.84 -5.41 -21.74
N PHE A 156 -6.94 -5.61 -22.47
CA PHE A 156 -6.97 -6.53 -23.61
C PHE A 156 -5.92 -6.17 -24.67
N ASN A 157 -5.60 -4.89 -24.80
CA ASN A 157 -4.72 -4.33 -25.82
C ASN A 157 -3.26 -4.16 -25.34
N SER A 158 -2.71 -5.09 -24.57
CA SER A 158 -1.36 -4.93 -24.01
C SER A 158 -0.59 -6.21 -23.67
N GLU A 159 -1.06 -7.40 -24.04
CA GLU A 159 -0.34 -8.67 -23.80
C GLU A 159 0.83 -8.91 -24.77
N LEU A 160 0.60 -8.77 -26.08
CA LEU A 160 1.64 -8.97 -27.10
C LEU A 160 2.49 -7.72 -27.33
N THR A 161 3.78 -7.91 -27.57
CA THR A 161 4.77 -6.82 -27.63
C THR A 161 4.52 -5.87 -28.82
N PRO A 162 4.98 -4.61 -28.74
CA PRO A 162 4.82 -3.67 -29.85
C PRO A 162 5.49 -4.16 -31.14
N ASP A 163 6.62 -4.86 -31.03
CA ASP A 163 7.42 -5.32 -32.18
C ASP A 163 6.69 -6.36 -33.04
N GLU A 164 5.98 -7.30 -32.41
CA GLU A 164 5.14 -8.29 -33.11
C GLU A 164 3.99 -7.62 -33.87
N LEU A 165 3.41 -6.57 -33.30
CA LEU A 165 2.34 -5.78 -33.91
C LEU A 165 2.87 -4.89 -35.04
N MET A 166 4.00 -4.22 -34.86
CA MET A 166 4.66 -3.41 -35.89
C MET A 166 5.06 -4.28 -37.10
N ALA A 167 5.62 -5.47 -36.88
CA ALA A 167 5.97 -6.41 -37.93
C ALA A 167 4.78 -6.84 -38.82
N ARG A 168 3.54 -6.79 -38.28
CA ARG A 168 2.29 -7.08 -39.01
C ARG A 168 1.66 -5.83 -39.61
N ALA A 169 1.73 -4.69 -38.92
CA ALA A 169 1.36 -3.39 -39.46
C ALA A 169 2.18 -3.03 -40.72
N ARG A 170 3.47 -3.40 -40.74
CA ARG A 170 4.38 -3.27 -41.89
C ARG A 170 3.91 -4.06 -43.14
N GLN A 171 3.20 -5.17 -42.93
CA GLN A 171 2.62 -6.01 -44.00
C GLN A 171 1.23 -5.54 -44.44
N THR A 172 0.62 -4.59 -43.73
CA THR A 172 -0.77 -4.15 -43.94
C THR A 172 -0.78 -2.93 -44.86
N GLN A 173 -1.05 -3.14 -46.17
CA GLN A 173 -1.05 -2.08 -47.20
C GLN A 173 -1.85 -0.81 -46.83
N ASN A 174 -2.97 -1.02 -46.12
CA ASN A 174 -3.93 0.01 -45.72
C ASN A 174 -3.64 0.60 -44.32
N MET A 175 -2.44 0.37 -43.77
CA MET A 175 -2.02 0.95 -42.49
C MET A 175 -1.52 2.39 -42.69
N PHE A 176 -2.11 3.32 -41.94
CA PHE A 176 -1.72 4.73 -41.90
C PHE A 176 -1.23 5.12 -40.51
N ILE A 177 -0.29 6.07 -40.48
CA ILE A 177 0.27 6.69 -39.29
C ILE A 177 -0.02 8.21 -39.31
N ARG A 178 -0.24 8.79 -38.14
CA ARG A 178 -0.43 10.24 -37.94
C ARG A 178 0.36 10.71 -36.73
N SER A 179 1.12 11.79 -36.91
CA SER A 179 1.73 12.58 -35.82
C SER A 179 0.83 13.74 -35.38
N THR A 180 0.97 14.26 -34.16
CA THR A 180 0.29 15.52 -33.76
C THR A 180 0.95 16.74 -34.37
N GLU A 181 2.28 16.78 -34.32
CA GLU A 181 3.14 17.83 -34.88
C GLU A 181 3.85 17.34 -36.16
N PRO A 182 4.36 18.24 -37.02
CA PRO A 182 5.31 17.87 -38.07
C PRO A 182 6.46 17.04 -37.53
N LEU A 183 7.03 16.14 -38.35
CA LEU A 183 8.26 15.41 -38.05
C LEU A 183 9.45 16.13 -38.71
N VAL A 184 9.98 17.11 -37.98
CA VAL A 184 11.01 18.03 -38.45
C VAL A 184 12.11 18.25 -37.42
N ASP A 185 13.34 18.41 -37.92
CA ASP A 185 14.53 18.72 -37.13
C ASP A 185 14.40 20.09 -36.45
N GLY A 186 15.01 20.24 -35.27
CA GLY A 186 15.03 21.51 -34.56
C GLY A 186 15.95 22.52 -35.26
N GLU A 187 15.41 23.67 -35.69
CA GLU A 187 16.18 24.72 -36.36
C GLU A 187 17.33 25.25 -35.46
N PRO A 188 18.61 25.07 -35.84
CA PRO A 188 19.74 25.44 -34.99
C PRO A 188 19.74 26.91 -34.60
N GLY A 189 19.92 27.19 -33.31
CA GLY A 189 19.95 28.55 -32.75
C GLY A 189 18.58 29.21 -32.51
N THR A 190 17.47 28.59 -32.92
CA THR A 190 16.11 29.15 -32.70
C THR A 190 15.53 28.85 -31.31
N GLY A 191 16.07 27.85 -30.61
CA GLY A 191 15.53 27.33 -29.36
C GLY A 191 14.34 26.37 -29.50
N LYS A 192 13.90 26.06 -30.73
CA LYS A 192 12.90 25.00 -30.99
C LYS A 192 13.56 23.62 -30.81
N SER A 193 13.03 22.80 -29.91
CA SER A 193 13.41 21.38 -29.81
C SER A 193 12.93 20.59 -31.03
N PRO A 194 13.62 19.50 -31.43
CA PRO A 194 13.13 18.60 -32.47
C PRO A 194 11.77 18.02 -32.10
N SER A 195 10.80 18.19 -33.01
CA SER A 195 9.39 17.79 -32.85
C SER A 195 9.19 16.30 -32.58
N TYR A 196 10.08 15.44 -33.08
CA TYR A 196 10.16 14.00 -32.79
C TYR A 196 10.09 13.70 -31.28
N SER A 197 10.63 14.56 -30.43
CA SER A 197 10.58 14.38 -28.97
C SER A 197 9.16 14.54 -28.39
N THR A 198 8.39 15.53 -28.86
CA THR A 198 7.13 15.99 -28.25
C THR A 198 5.86 15.50 -28.94
N THR A 199 5.97 14.96 -30.15
CA THR A 199 4.84 14.52 -30.98
C THR A 199 4.23 13.20 -30.51
N GLU A 200 2.90 13.09 -30.60
CA GLU A 200 2.18 11.82 -30.39
C GLU A 200 1.96 11.13 -31.73
N LEU A 201 2.29 9.83 -31.82
CA LEU A 201 1.96 9.00 -32.98
C LEU A 201 0.64 8.24 -32.73
N VAL A 202 -0.12 8.00 -33.79
CA VAL A 202 -1.36 7.19 -33.79
C VAL A 202 -1.44 6.40 -35.09
N PHE A 203 -1.80 5.13 -35.02
CA PHE A 203 -2.03 4.25 -36.16
C PHE A 203 -3.52 4.07 -36.47
N ASN A 204 -3.87 3.72 -37.70
CA ASN A 204 -5.22 3.28 -38.09
C ASN A 204 -5.21 2.56 -39.45
N VAL A 205 -6.11 1.59 -39.64
CA VAL A 205 -6.40 1.04 -40.97
C VAL A 205 -7.47 1.87 -41.66
N MET A 206 -7.24 2.26 -42.92
CA MET A 206 -8.09 3.18 -43.66
C MET A 206 -8.21 2.76 -45.13
N ALA A 207 -9.37 3.07 -45.75
CA ALA A 207 -9.62 2.83 -47.17
C ALA A 207 -8.45 3.25 -48.07
N ASP A 208 -8.10 2.43 -49.06
CA ASP A 208 -6.94 2.63 -49.94
C ASP A 208 -7.04 3.92 -50.80
N ASP A 209 -8.24 4.49 -50.95
CA ASP A 209 -8.49 5.80 -51.57
C ASP A 209 -8.12 7.00 -50.67
N THR A 210 -7.69 6.75 -49.43
CA THR A 210 -7.33 7.78 -48.46
C THR A 210 -6.20 8.67 -48.98
N PRO A 211 -6.42 10.00 -49.06
CA PRO A 211 -5.36 10.94 -49.39
C PRO A 211 -4.20 10.84 -48.40
N ASP A 212 -3.01 10.68 -48.96
CA ASP A 212 -1.74 10.50 -48.27
C ASP A 212 -1.10 11.88 -48.02
N VAL A 213 -0.65 12.17 -46.79
CA VAL A 213 0.02 13.44 -46.47
C VAL A 213 1.44 13.20 -45.97
N ASN A 214 2.37 14.08 -46.32
CA ASN A 214 3.73 14.01 -45.79
C ASN A 214 3.78 14.67 -44.39
N ILE A 215 3.91 13.86 -43.34
CA ILE A 215 3.99 14.36 -41.95
C ILE A 215 5.34 15.00 -41.61
N PHE A 216 6.36 14.82 -42.45
CA PHE A 216 7.68 15.47 -42.33
C PHE A 216 7.73 16.85 -43.03
N SER A 217 6.61 17.33 -43.58
CA SER A 217 6.53 18.69 -44.13
C SER A 217 6.39 19.72 -43.00
N PRO A 218 7.16 20.83 -42.99
CA PRO A 218 6.95 21.93 -42.04
C PRO A 218 5.54 22.55 -42.10
N ASP A 219 4.85 22.42 -43.23
CA ASP A 219 3.47 22.89 -43.43
C ASP A 219 2.39 21.88 -42.95
N TYR A 220 2.80 20.71 -42.46
CA TYR A 220 1.88 19.72 -41.89
C TYR A 220 1.19 20.26 -40.62
N ASN A 221 -0.05 19.83 -40.38
CA ASN A 221 -0.79 20.20 -39.18
C ASN A 221 -1.72 19.07 -38.73
N GLY A 222 -1.30 18.29 -37.74
CA GLY A 222 -2.06 17.14 -37.23
C GLY A 222 -3.32 17.52 -36.44
N ALA A 223 -3.52 18.80 -36.13
CA ALA A 223 -4.73 19.35 -35.53
C ALA A 223 -5.73 19.91 -36.56
N PHE A 224 -5.30 20.16 -37.80
CA PHE A 224 -6.15 20.72 -38.85
C PHE A 224 -7.14 19.66 -39.38
N ARG A 225 -8.43 19.98 -39.34
CA ARG A 225 -9.53 19.07 -39.74
C ARG A 225 -10.67 19.77 -40.50
N PRO A 226 -10.43 20.50 -41.60
CA PRO A 226 -11.51 20.84 -42.53
C PRO A 226 -12.19 19.56 -43.08
N PRO A 227 -13.46 19.64 -43.51
CA PRO A 227 -14.14 18.49 -44.11
C PRO A 227 -13.37 17.91 -45.30
N GLY A 228 -13.00 16.64 -45.22
CA GLY A 228 -12.27 15.92 -46.27
C GLY A 228 -10.76 15.77 -46.04
N SER A 229 -10.12 16.57 -45.19
CA SER A 229 -8.69 16.36 -44.88
C SER A 229 -8.53 15.17 -43.92
N LYS A 230 -7.87 14.11 -44.40
CA LYS A 230 -7.32 13.03 -43.58
C LYS A 230 -5.83 13.35 -43.34
N PRO A 231 -5.40 13.90 -42.19
CA PRO A 231 -3.99 14.09 -41.89
C PRO A 231 -3.37 12.73 -41.51
N TRP A 232 -3.05 11.92 -42.51
CA TRP A 232 -2.59 10.53 -42.35
C TRP A 232 -1.59 10.19 -43.47
N MET A 233 -0.45 9.62 -43.11
CA MET A 233 0.58 9.13 -44.04
C MET A 233 0.49 7.61 -44.12
N ARG A 234 0.75 7.00 -45.27
CA ARG A 234 0.91 5.53 -45.33
C ARG A 234 2.13 5.08 -44.53
N TYR A 235 1.95 4.07 -43.68
CA TYR A 235 3.01 3.62 -42.77
C TYR A 235 4.26 3.12 -43.52
N SER A 236 4.08 2.43 -44.65
CA SER A 236 5.17 2.00 -45.52
C SER A 236 6.01 3.16 -46.07
N LYS A 237 5.38 4.29 -46.43
CA LYS A 237 6.11 5.51 -46.85
C LYS A 237 6.78 6.21 -45.67
N PHE A 238 6.15 6.21 -44.51
CA PHE A 238 6.73 6.77 -43.29
C PHE A 238 8.05 6.08 -42.93
N ILE A 239 8.12 4.75 -43.03
CA ILE A 239 9.36 4.00 -42.79
C ILE A 239 10.46 4.47 -43.74
N THR A 240 10.23 4.44 -45.05
CA THR A 240 11.21 4.86 -46.05
C THR A 240 11.63 6.32 -45.89
N GLU A 241 10.67 7.25 -45.70
CA GLU A 241 11.00 8.67 -45.51
C GLU A 241 11.69 8.98 -44.18
N TYR A 242 11.46 8.19 -43.11
CA TYR A 242 12.23 8.33 -41.87
C TYR A 242 13.66 7.83 -42.08
N GLU A 243 13.83 6.66 -42.67
CA GLU A 243 15.13 6.03 -42.91
C GLU A 243 16.00 6.87 -43.86
N ASP A 244 15.45 7.38 -44.97
CA ASP A 244 16.17 8.27 -45.90
C ASP A 244 16.73 9.55 -45.24
N ARG A 245 16.17 9.96 -44.07
CA ARG A 245 16.59 11.15 -43.30
C ARG A 245 17.63 10.81 -42.22
N HIS A 246 17.42 9.72 -41.49
CA HIS A 246 18.14 9.37 -40.26
C HIS A 246 19.20 8.25 -40.43
N ASN A 247 19.03 7.35 -41.40
CA ASN A 247 19.77 6.08 -41.52
C ASN A 247 21.19 6.25 -42.11
N LYS A 248 22.01 7.09 -41.48
CA LYS A 248 23.42 7.34 -41.84
C LYS A 248 24.39 6.35 -41.19
N ASP A 249 24.03 5.82 -40.02
CA ASP A 249 24.88 4.95 -39.18
C ASP A 249 24.17 3.66 -38.70
N HIS A 250 23.02 3.29 -39.30
CA HIS A 250 22.25 2.05 -39.03
C HIS A 250 21.78 1.79 -37.58
N ASN A 251 21.81 2.78 -36.69
CA ASN A 251 21.44 2.65 -35.26
C ASN A 251 20.15 3.41 -34.85
N ASP A 252 19.38 3.90 -35.81
CA ASP A 252 18.14 4.69 -35.60
C ASP A 252 17.14 4.33 -36.70
N THR A 253 16.27 3.34 -36.46
CA THR A 253 15.23 2.93 -37.42
C THR A 253 13.90 3.62 -37.16
N ALA A 254 13.04 3.64 -38.18
CA ALA A 254 11.68 4.15 -38.06
C ALA A 254 10.87 3.43 -36.97
N GLU A 255 11.16 2.16 -36.71
CA GLU A 255 10.47 1.32 -35.73
C GLU A 255 11.03 1.49 -34.32
N ASP A 256 12.34 1.73 -34.13
CA ASP A 256 12.89 2.15 -32.83
C ASP A 256 12.24 3.47 -32.37
N PHE A 257 12.10 4.43 -33.28
CA PHE A 257 11.43 5.69 -32.99
C PHE A 257 9.95 5.49 -32.65
N VAL A 258 9.21 4.62 -33.35
CA VAL A 258 7.82 4.29 -33.03
C VAL A 258 7.71 3.58 -31.67
N LEU A 259 8.60 2.62 -31.38
CA LEU A 259 8.68 1.90 -30.11
C LEU A 259 8.92 2.86 -28.94
N SER A 260 9.77 3.87 -29.13
CA SER A 260 10.02 4.96 -28.17
C SER A 260 8.77 5.79 -27.83
N LYS A 261 7.66 5.64 -28.57
CA LYS A 261 6.36 6.26 -28.25
C LYS A 261 5.37 5.30 -27.60
N MET A 262 5.61 3.98 -27.64
CA MET A 262 4.71 2.96 -27.07
C MET A 262 5.18 2.45 -25.70
N VAL A 263 6.48 2.23 -25.52
CA VAL A 263 7.04 1.71 -24.25
C VAL A 263 7.43 2.86 -23.33
N LEU A 264 7.29 2.70 -22.01
CA LEU A 264 7.90 3.62 -21.03
C LEU A 264 9.36 3.21 -20.76
N VAL A 265 10.32 4.12 -20.99
CA VAL A 265 11.76 3.85 -20.82
C VAL A 265 12.34 4.46 -19.53
N GLU A 266 13.52 4.00 -19.11
CA GLU A 266 14.10 4.32 -17.80
C GLU A 266 14.31 5.82 -17.59
N GLU A 267 14.82 6.52 -18.61
CA GLU A 267 15.07 7.96 -18.63
C GLU A 267 13.77 8.77 -18.55
N GLU A 268 12.69 8.23 -19.11
CA GLU A 268 11.37 8.84 -19.02
C GLU A 268 10.77 8.66 -17.63
N VAL A 269 10.79 7.45 -17.06
CA VAL A 269 10.16 7.19 -15.75
C VAL A 269 10.98 7.83 -14.62
N TYR A 270 12.29 7.63 -14.56
CA TYR A 270 13.11 8.06 -13.42
C TYR A 270 13.80 9.42 -13.60
N GLY A 271 13.51 10.11 -14.71
CA GLY A 271 14.05 11.44 -15.00
C GLY A 271 13.64 12.51 -13.99
N ASN A 272 14.59 13.38 -13.62
CA ASN A 272 14.42 14.47 -12.64
C ASN A 272 13.31 15.50 -12.98
N SER A 273 12.73 15.45 -14.17
CA SER A 273 11.63 16.29 -14.65
C SER A 273 10.24 15.75 -14.34
N GLN A 274 10.11 14.50 -13.86
CA GLN A 274 8.82 13.83 -13.73
C GLN A 274 7.97 14.29 -12.53
N THR A 275 6.66 14.12 -12.68
CA THR A 275 5.62 14.50 -11.71
C THR A 275 4.51 13.46 -11.64
N THR A 276 4.13 13.07 -10.43
CA THR A 276 3.22 11.94 -10.12
C THR A 276 1.86 12.00 -10.81
N ASN A 277 1.25 13.19 -10.92
CA ASN A 277 -0.10 13.36 -11.47
C ASN A 277 -0.13 14.17 -12.79
N GLY A 278 1.01 14.42 -13.41
CA GLY A 278 1.13 15.33 -14.56
C GLY A 278 1.71 14.67 -15.80
N SER A 279 3.01 14.33 -15.73
CA SER A 279 3.81 13.97 -16.90
C SER A 279 3.77 12.49 -17.24
N ILE A 280 4.01 11.59 -16.27
CA ILE A 280 4.12 10.15 -16.57
C ILE A 280 2.77 9.53 -16.99
N TRP A 281 1.68 9.92 -16.30
CA TRP A 281 0.32 9.56 -16.71
C TRP A 281 -0.08 10.14 -18.08
N ALA A 282 0.44 11.31 -18.47
CA ALA A 282 0.22 11.83 -19.82
C ALA A 282 0.96 10.99 -20.87
N ARG A 283 2.22 10.64 -20.60
CA ARG A 283 3.07 9.80 -21.45
C ARG A 283 2.54 8.37 -21.63
N PHE A 284 1.99 7.76 -20.57
CA PHE A 284 1.28 6.48 -20.64
C PHE A 284 -0.04 6.56 -21.44
N ASN A 285 -0.77 7.68 -21.33
CA ASN A 285 -1.92 7.94 -22.20
C ASN A 285 -1.52 8.16 -23.67
N GLN A 286 -0.30 8.59 -23.96
CA GLN A 286 0.25 8.69 -25.33
C GLN A 286 0.64 7.32 -25.88
N ALA A 287 1.30 6.49 -25.06
CA ALA A 287 1.62 5.10 -25.35
C ALA A 287 0.38 4.29 -25.77
N THR A 288 -0.65 4.28 -24.93
CA THR A 288 -1.94 3.61 -25.22
C THR A 288 -2.60 4.13 -26.50
N ARG A 289 -2.54 5.44 -26.80
CA ARG A 289 -3.06 6.00 -28.08
C ARG A 289 -2.28 5.53 -29.30
N CYS A 290 -0.97 5.43 -29.20
CA CYS A 290 -0.10 4.97 -30.28
C CYS A 290 -0.35 3.47 -30.57
N PHE A 291 -0.26 2.65 -29.52
CA PHE A 291 -0.40 1.20 -29.57
C PHE A 291 -1.79 0.75 -30.07
N LYS A 292 -2.89 1.39 -29.62
CA LYS A 292 -4.27 1.04 -29.96
C LYS A 292 -4.50 0.84 -31.47
N GLY A 293 -3.88 1.68 -32.30
CA GLY A 293 -4.07 1.63 -33.75
C GLY A 293 -3.46 0.41 -34.43
N LEU A 294 -2.48 -0.25 -33.79
CA LEU A 294 -1.87 -1.49 -34.30
C LEU A 294 -2.73 -2.74 -34.05
N LEU A 295 -3.67 -2.69 -33.09
CA LEU A 295 -4.53 -3.83 -32.72
C LEU A 295 -5.99 -3.64 -33.18
N ASN A 296 -6.44 -2.41 -33.38
CA ASN A 296 -7.84 -2.11 -33.72
C ASN A 296 -8.15 -2.31 -35.22
N TYR A 297 -7.92 -3.51 -35.77
CA TYR A 297 -8.47 -3.92 -37.07
C TYR A 297 -8.71 -5.44 -37.14
N LYS A 298 -9.56 -5.89 -38.07
CA LYS A 298 -10.12 -7.25 -38.10
C LYS A 298 -9.09 -8.38 -38.05
N SER A 299 -8.18 -8.49 -39.03
CA SER A 299 -7.25 -9.61 -39.10
C SER A 299 -6.27 -9.69 -37.93
N ILE A 300 -5.75 -8.54 -37.46
CA ILE A 300 -4.86 -8.50 -36.30
C ILE A 300 -5.61 -8.86 -35.02
N PHE A 301 -6.85 -8.39 -34.85
CA PHE A 301 -7.67 -8.68 -33.66
C PHE A 301 -7.97 -10.17 -33.55
N THR A 302 -8.34 -10.83 -34.66
CA THR A 302 -8.49 -12.29 -34.75
C THR A 302 -7.18 -13.01 -34.37
N TRP A 303 -6.06 -12.68 -35.03
CA TRP A 303 -4.77 -13.32 -34.75
C TRP A 303 -4.30 -13.13 -33.29
N TYR A 304 -4.47 -11.93 -32.74
CA TYR A 304 -4.00 -11.53 -31.42
C TYR A 304 -4.54 -12.42 -30.31
N ILE A 305 -5.83 -12.78 -30.36
CA ILE A 305 -6.47 -13.65 -29.35
C ILE A 305 -5.73 -14.97 -29.22
N GLY A 306 -5.42 -15.62 -30.35
CA GLY A 306 -4.72 -16.91 -30.37
C GLY A 306 -3.27 -16.85 -29.90
N GLN A 307 -2.63 -15.68 -29.86
CA GLN A 307 -1.25 -15.53 -29.40
C GLN A 307 -1.15 -14.93 -27.99
N ALA A 308 -2.10 -14.09 -27.59
CA ALA A 308 -2.22 -13.68 -26.19
C ALA A 308 -2.45 -14.90 -25.30
N ILE A 309 -3.24 -15.88 -25.76
CA ILE A 309 -3.38 -17.20 -25.09
C ILE A 309 -2.04 -17.95 -25.04
N GLU A 310 -1.23 -17.92 -26.12
CA GLU A 310 0.09 -18.56 -26.13
C GLU A 310 1.05 -17.90 -25.13
N SER A 311 1.12 -16.56 -25.12
CA SER A 311 1.96 -15.79 -24.20
C SER A 311 1.57 -16.03 -22.74
N MET A 312 0.26 -16.08 -22.44
CA MET A 312 -0.25 -16.47 -21.13
C MET A 312 0.15 -17.90 -20.74
N ILE A 313 0.15 -18.85 -21.68
CA ILE A 313 0.61 -20.24 -21.44
C ILE A 313 2.12 -20.28 -21.15
N GLU A 314 2.93 -19.55 -21.92
CA GLU A 314 4.39 -19.42 -21.69
C GLU A 314 4.71 -18.79 -20.32
N ASP A 315 3.91 -17.83 -19.88
CA ASP A 315 4.01 -17.18 -18.57
C ASP A 315 3.24 -17.96 -17.47
N GLY A 316 2.72 -19.16 -17.75
CA GLY A 316 2.17 -20.08 -16.73
C GLY A 316 0.77 -19.75 -16.18
N VAL A 317 -0.05 -19.06 -16.96
CA VAL A 317 -1.45 -18.69 -16.67
C VAL A 317 -2.41 -19.64 -17.38
N MET A 318 -3.42 -20.16 -16.65
CA MET A 318 -4.39 -21.14 -17.17
C MET A 318 -5.77 -20.57 -17.55
N TYR A 319 -6.01 -19.30 -17.25
CA TYR A 319 -7.27 -18.60 -17.46
C TYR A 319 -7.07 -17.08 -17.31
N ALA A 320 -7.81 -16.27 -18.07
CA ALA A 320 -7.77 -14.81 -17.91
C ALA A 320 -9.10 -14.07 -18.06
N GLU A 321 -9.19 -12.93 -17.38
CA GLU A 321 -10.28 -11.95 -17.48
C GLU A 321 -9.75 -10.64 -18.07
N LEU A 322 -10.05 -10.39 -19.34
CA LEU A 322 -9.48 -9.29 -20.12
C LEU A 322 -10.38 -8.04 -20.07
N ARG A 323 -9.73 -6.87 -20.11
CA ARG A 323 -10.35 -5.53 -20.03
C ARG A 323 -10.24 -4.77 -21.37
N PRO A 324 -11.10 -5.01 -22.38
CA PRO A 324 -11.11 -4.25 -23.63
C PRO A 324 -11.82 -2.89 -23.50
N MET A 325 -11.20 -1.86 -24.10
CA MET A 325 -11.74 -0.50 -24.17
C MET A 325 -12.81 -0.35 -25.26
N LEU A 326 -14.06 -0.73 -24.95
CA LEU A 326 -15.18 -0.79 -25.91
C LEU A 326 -15.86 0.57 -26.18
N LEU A 327 -15.10 1.68 -26.15
CA LEU A 327 -15.66 3.01 -26.50
C LEU A 327 -15.90 3.14 -28.02
N ASP A 328 -14.97 2.62 -28.82
CA ASP A 328 -15.04 2.63 -30.29
C ASP A 328 -15.99 1.51 -30.75
N LYS A 329 -17.25 1.86 -31.08
CA LYS A 329 -18.34 0.88 -31.32
C LYS A 329 -18.16 -0.07 -32.52
N SER A 330 -17.05 0.05 -33.25
CA SER A 330 -16.56 -0.87 -34.27
C SER A 330 -15.07 -0.65 -34.52
N ILE A 331 -14.32 -1.72 -34.78
CA ILE A 331 -12.99 -1.63 -35.42
C ILE A 331 -13.12 -1.75 -36.94
N PRO A 332 -12.24 -1.15 -37.75
CA PRO A 332 -12.20 -1.35 -39.20
C PRO A 332 -11.91 -2.80 -39.60
N GLY A 333 -12.41 -3.20 -40.77
CA GLY A 333 -11.85 -4.32 -41.52
C GLY A 333 -10.51 -3.98 -42.16
N ASP A 334 -9.90 -4.99 -42.78
CA ASP A 334 -8.57 -4.87 -43.39
C ASP A 334 -8.56 -3.98 -44.66
N ASP A 335 -9.76 -3.75 -45.22
CA ASP A 335 -10.03 -2.78 -46.28
C ASP A 335 -10.16 -1.33 -45.77
N GLY A 336 -10.26 -1.12 -44.45
CA GLY A 336 -10.54 0.18 -43.82
C GLY A 336 -11.93 0.74 -44.12
N ILE A 337 -12.88 -0.09 -44.58
CA ILE A 337 -14.26 0.27 -44.96
C ILE A 337 -15.28 -0.57 -44.19
N GLU A 338 -15.08 -1.89 -44.07
CA GLU A 338 -15.88 -2.75 -43.20
C GLU A 338 -15.80 -2.25 -41.75
N LYS A 339 -16.88 -2.43 -40.98
CA LYS A 339 -16.94 -2.11 -39.55
C LYS A 339 -17.34 -3.33 -38.74
N VAL A 340 -16.37 -3.92 -38.06
CA VAL A 340 -16.56 -5.06 -37.15
C VAL A 340 -17.07 -4.53 -35.81
N GLY A 341 -18.39 -4.58 -35.59
CA GLY A 341 -19.03 -4.10 -34.37
C GLY A 341 -18.77 -5.03 -33.17
N HIS A 342 -19.03 -4.56 -31.95
CA HIS A 342 -18.77 -5.32 -30.71
C HIS A 342 -19.33 -6.75 -30.72
N VAL A 343 -20.49 -6.97 -31.33
CA VAL A 343 -21.10 -8.31 -31.44
C VAL A 343 -20.16 -9.27 -32.19
N GLN A 344 -19.63 -8.84 -33.32
CA GLN A 344 -18.69 -9.61 -34.12
C GLN A 344 -17.32 -9.74 -33.43
N GLN A 345 -16.89 -8.74 -32.67
CA GLN A 345 -15.66 -8.83 -31.85
C GLN A 345 -15.79 -9.90 -30.76
N MET A 346 -16.94 -10.00 -30.08
CA MET A 346 -17.19 -11.07 -29.10
C MET A 346 -17.33 -12.46 -29.75
N GLU A 347 -17.88 -12.52 -30.96
CA GLU A 347 -17.94 -13.74 -31.77
C GLU A 347 -16.54 -14.21 -32.16
N ILE A 348 -15.68 -13.32 -32.66
CA ILE A 348 -14.26 -13.60 -32.96
C ILE A 348 -13.50 -14.05 -31.70
N ILE A 349 -13.72 -13.43 -30.53
CA ILE A 349 -13.11 -13.86 -29.27
C ILE A 349 -13.48 -15.31 -28.93
N LEU A 350 -14.75 -15.69 -29.07
CA LEU A 350 -15.20 -17.06 -28.82
C LEU A 350 -14.65 -18.05 -29.84
N GLU A 351 -14.67 -17.70 -31.12
CA GLU A 351 -14.20 -18.54 -32.22
C GLU A 351 -12.69 -18.81 -32.12
N GLU A 352 -11.86 -17.78 -31.91
CA GLU A 352 -10.40 -17.94 -31.80
C GLU A 352 -9.95 -18.54 -30.47
N THR A 353 -10.64 -18.22 -29.35
CA THR A 353 -10.40 -18.92 -28.07
C THR A 353 -10.65 -20.40 -28.25
N LYS A 354 -11.80 -20.78 -28.84
CA LYS A 354 -12.10 -22.18 -29.10
C LYS A 354 -11.08 -22.81 -30.05
N ARG A 355 -10.75 -22.15 -31.16
CA ARG A 355 -9.78 -22.67 -32.15
C ARG A 355 -8.44 -22.98 -31.48
N LYS A 356 -7.95 -22.12 -30.59
CA LYS A 356 -6.73 -22.37 -29.79
C LYS A 356 -6.93 -23.48 -28.75
N GLN A 357 -8.11 -23.63 -28.13
CA GLN A 357 -8.37 -24.77 -27.24
C GLN A 357 -8.43 -26.11 -27.98
N ASP A 358 -9.09 -26.18 -29.14
CA ASP A 358 -9.11 -27.35 -30.02
C ASP A 358 -7.69 -27.71 -30.50
N GLU A 359 -6.86 -26.71 -30.80
CA GLU A 359 -5.43 -26.82 -31.15
C GLU A 359 -4.58 -27.35 -29.97
N LEU A 360 -4.84 -26.89 -28.74
CA LEU A 360 -4.18 -27.40 -27.54
C LEU A 360 -4.63 -28.82 -27.20
N GLU A 361 -5.90 -29.18 -27.39
CA GLU A 361 -6.40 -30.54 -27.18
C GLU A 361 -5.78 -31.54 -28.17
N ALA A 362 -5.68 -31.18 -29.46
CA ALA A 362 -5.01 -31.98 -30.47
C ALA A 362 -3.53 -32.27 -30.16
N ASN A 363 -2.86 -31.36 -29.42
CA ASN A 363 -1.48 -31.52 -28.96
C ASN A 363 -1.36 -32.10 -27.53
N GLY A 364 -2.47 -32.46 -26.87
CA GLY A 364 -2.47 -32.98 -25.50
C GLY A 364 -2.14 -31.94 -24.41
N MET A 365 -2.22 -30.64 -24.75
CA MET A 365 -1.84 -29.51 -23.90
C MET A 365 -3.05 -28.71 -23.35
N LEU A 366 -4.29 -29.17 -23.54
CA LEU A 366 -5.50 -28.43 -23.13
C LEU A 366 -5.50 -28.00 -21.64
N GLU A 367 -4.91 -28.78 -20.74
CA GLU A 367 -4.77 -28.42 -19.32
C GLU A 367 -3.95 -27.13 -19.08
N LYS A 368 -3.18 -26.65 -20.06
CA LYS A 368 -2.48 -25.36 -19.99
C LYS A 368 -3.41 -24.16 -20.14
N PHE A 369 -4.55 -24.29 -20.83
CA PHE A 369 -5.55 -23.21 -20.96
C PHE A 369 -7.00 -23.74 -21.08
N PRO A 370 -7.50 -24.50 -20.10
CA PRO A 370 -8.72 -25.30 -20.24
C PRO A 370 -10.02 -24.52 -20.05
N PHE A 371 -9.95 -23.22 -19.69
CA PHE A 371 -11.10 -22.39 -19.33
C PHE A 371 -11.37 -21.21 -20.29
N GLY A 372 -10.50 -20.99 -21.28
CA GLY A 372 -10.64 -19.91 -22.25
C GLY A 372 -10.51 -18.51 -21.63
N LEU A 373 -11.23 -17.54 -22.21
CA LEU A 373 -11.20 -16.14 -21.82
C LEU A 373 -12.57 -15.67 -21.33
N LYS A 374 -12.60 -14.65 -20.46
CA LYS A 374 -13.80 -13.83 -20.20
C LYS A 374 -13.47 -12.34 -20.28
N ILE A 375 -14.51 -11.51 -20.45
CA ILE A 375 -14.41 -10.10 -20.79
C ILE A 375 -15.09 -9.22 -19.74
N ILE A 376 -14.36 -8.27 -19.19
CA ILE A 376 -14.85 -7.19 -18.33
C ILE A 376 -15.11 -5.97 -19.22
N TYR A 377 -16.35 -5.47 -19.27
CA TYR A 377 -16.67 -4.29 -20.09
C TYR A 377 -16.08 -3.02 -19.45
N CYS A 378 -15.12 -2.38 -20.13
CA CYS A 378 -14.46 -1.19 -19.62
C CYS A 378 -15.00 0.08 -20.28
N ALA A 379 -15.55 0.98 -19.46
CA ALA A 379 -15.95 2.33 -19.87
C ALA A 379 -14.92 3.36 -19.34
N PRO A 380 -14.39 4.28 -20.17
CA PRO A 380 -13.41 5.26 -19.71
C PRO A 380 -14.05 6.29 -18.78
N ARG A 381 -13.51 6.49 -17.58
CA ARG A 381 -14.12 7.34 -16.54
C ARG A 381 -14.20 8.83 -16.90
N SER A 382 -13.53 9.27 -17.97
CA SER A 382 -13.51 10.66 -18.46
C SER A 382 -14.76 11.13 -19.22
N ILE A 383 -15.70 10.24 -19.55
CA ILE A 383 -16.86 10.55 -20.42
C ILE A 383 -17.98 11.33 -19.69
N PRO A 384 -18.89 12.02 -20.41
CA PRO A 384 -20.11 12.57 -19.81
C PRO A 384 -21.13 11.45 -19.50
N LYS A 385 -22.01 11.70 -18.52
CA LYS A 385 -23.09 10.77 -18.10
C LYS A 385 -23.92 10.21 -19.26
N SER A 386 -24.22 11.02 -20.28
CA SER A 386 -24.97 10.58 -21.47
C SER A 386 -24.24 9.51 -22.30
N MET A 387 -22.92 9.55 -22.37
CA MET A 387 -22.13 8.48 -22.97
C MET A 387 -22.06 7.27 -22.02
N MET A 388 -21.89 7.45 -20.71
CA MET A 388 -21.94 6.34 -19.74
C MET A 388 -23.27 5.57 -19.79
N GLN A 389 -24.40 6.26 -19.94
CA GLN A 389 -25.72 5.66 -20.17
C GLN A 389 -25.81 4.87 -21.49
N THR A 390 -24.91 5.10 -22.44
CA THR A 390 -24.78 4.36 -23.70
C THR A 390 -23.89 3.14 -23.49
N GLU A 391 -22.75 3.29 -22.80
CA GLU A 391 -21.85 2.20 -22.41
C GLU A 391 -22.58 1.12 -21.59
N ILE A 392 -23.36 1.53 -20.59
CA ILE A 392 -24.14 0.62 -19.73
C ILE A 392 -25.19 -0.16 -20.52
N LYS A 393 -25.90 0.50 -21.46
CA LYS A 393 -26.89 -0.17 -22.32
C LYS A 393 -26.23 -1.18 -23.26
N ASP A 394 -25.04 -0.85 -23.75
CA ASP A 394 -24.26 -1.73 -24.63
C ASP A 394 -23.66 -2.91 -23.87
N CYS A 395 -23.14 -2.70 -22.65
CA CYS A 395 -22.71 -3.75 -21.72
C CYS A 395 -23.85 -4.74 -21.44
N ILE A 396 -25.05 -4.26 -21.08
CA ILE A 396 -26.24 -5.09 -20.86
C ILE A 396 -26.64 -5.84 -22.14
N ARG A 397 -26.61 -5.17 -23.31
CA ARG A 397 -26.89 -5.78 -24.61
C ARG A 397 -25.93 -6.92 -24.94
N LEU A 398 -24.63 -6.75 -24.66
CA LEU A 398 -23.63 -7.79 -24.86
C LEU A 398 -23.78 -8.92 -23.84
N LYS A 399 -24.09 -8.63 -22.57
CA LYS A 399 -24.34 -9.66 -21.55
C LYS A 399 -25.51 -10.57 -21.92
N LEU A 400 -26.58 -10.02 -22.48
CA LEU A 400 -27.75 -10.79 -22.93
C LEU A 400 -27.46 -11.71 -24.13
N ARG A 401 -26.45 -11.40 -24.96
CA ARG A 401 -26.04 -12.24 -26.11
C ARG A 401 -24.90 -13.20 -25.78
N PHE A 402 -24.00 -12.81 -24.87
CA PHE A 402 -22.79 -13.55 -24.50
C PHE A 402 -22.68 -13.72 -22.97
N PRO A 403 -23.63 -14.44 -22.34
CA PRO A 403 -23.74 -14.50 -20.88
C PRO A 403 -22.51 -15.10 -20.20
N ASP A 404 -21.85 -16.07 -20.83
CA ASP A 404 -20.71 -16.80 -20.26
C ASP A 404 -19.36 -16.12 -20.54
N LEU A 405 -19.31 -15.23 -21.53
CA LEU A 405 -18.13 -14.45 -21.91
C LEU A 405 -18.04 -13.14 -21.11
N LEU A 406 -19.12 -12.36 -21.04
CA LEU A 406 -19.09 -11.05 -20.39
C LEU A 406 -19.21 -11.20 -18.86
N CYS A 407 -18.11 -11.10 -18.14
CA CYS A 407 -18.02 -11.45 -16.72
C CYS A 407 -18.19 -10.29 -15.73
N GLY A 408 -18.09 -9.03 -16.16
CA GLY A 408 -18.22 -7.86 -15.29
C GLY A 408 -18.15 -6.51 -16.00
N PHE A 409 -18.08 -5.42 -15.22
CA PHE A 409 -17.96 -4.03 -15.69
C PHE A 409 -16.94 -3.23 -14.85
N ASP A 410 -16.22 -2.30 -15.49
CA ASP A 410 -15.15 -1.48 -14.89
C ASP A 410 -15.13 -0.05 -15.46
N LEU A 411 -14.58 0.88 -14.68
CA LEU A 411 -14.38 2.31 -15.00
C LEU A 411 -12.89 2.63 -15.09
N VAL A 412 -12.35 2.70 -16.31
CA VAL A 412 -10.90 2.70 -16.56
C VAL A 412 -10.30 4.08 -16.84
N GLY A 413 -8.97 4.18 -16.70
CA GLY A 413 -8.16 5.37 -16.95
C GLY A 413 -7.98 6.29 -15.73
N ALA A 414 -6.87 7.03 -15.71
CA ALA A 414 -6.34 7.88 -14.63
C ALA A 414 -7.36 8.27 -13.53
N GLU A 415 -7.21 7.64 -12.35
CA GLU A 415 -8.13 7.81 -11.22
C GLU A 415 -8.17 9.23 -10.66
N ASP A 416 -7.05 9.95 -10.67
CA ASP A 416 -6.95 11.32 -10.15
C ASP A 416 -7.55 12.41 -11.09
N ARG A 417 -8.65 12.08 -11.76
CA ARG A 417 -9.47 13.00 -12.57
C ARG A 417 -10.88 13.14 -11.98
N ALA A 418 -11.56 14.23 -12.31
CA ALA A 418 -12.76 14.71 -11.60
C ALA A 418 -13.96 13.74 -11.48
N ASN A 419 -14.01 12.68 -12.29
CA ASN A 419 -15.10 11.71 -12.36
C ASN A 419 -14.76 10.44 -11.55
N HIS A 420 -14.99 10.50 -10.24
CA HIS A 420 -14.99 9.34 -9.34
C HIS A 420 -16.21 8.42 -9.60
N ILE A 421 -16.23 7.19 -9.07
CA ILE A 421 -17.32 6.21 -9.27
C ILE A 421 -18.68 6.82 -8.88
N GLY A 422 -18.75 7.49 -7.73
CA GLY A 422 -19.96 8.17 -7.23
C GLY A 422 -20.49 9.31 -8.10
N TYR A 423 -19.71 9.84 -9.06
CA TYR A 423 -20.23 10.74 -10.10
C TYR A 423 -21.24 10.00 -11.00
N TYR A 424 -21.02 8.72 -11.27
CA TYR A 424 -21.89 7.83 -12.03
C TYR A 424 -22.91 7.06 -11.17
N ARG A 425 -23.08 7.43 -9.90
CA ARG A 425 -23.93 6.69 -8.94
C ARG A 425 -25.30 6.35 -9.51
N ASP A 426 -25.98 7.32 -10.11
CA ASP A 426 -27.36 7.16 -10.56
C ASP A 426 -27.45 6.25 -11.80
N GLU A 427 -26.46 6.32 -12.69
CA GLU A 427 -26.32 5.43 -13.84
C GLU A 427 -25.98 3.98 -13.42
N LEU A 428 -25.08 3.81 -12.45
CA LEU A 428 -24.68 2.49 -11.93
C LEU A 428 -25.79 1.83 -11.09
N LEU A 429 -26.56 2.60 -10.32
CA LEU A 429 -27.75 2.09 -9.64
C LEU A 429 -28.84 1.67 -10.65
N ALA A 430 -29.04 2.44 -11.72
CA ALA A 430 -29.94 2.06 -12.81
C ALA A 430 -29.46 0.80 -13.56
N MET A 431 -28.15 0.60 -13.70
CA MET A 431 -27.57 -0.65 -14.22
C MET A 431 -27.94 -1.84 -13.34
N VAL A 432 -27.71 -1.76 -12.02
CA VAL A 432 -28.05 -2.84 -11.06
C VAL A 432 -29.55 -3.15 -11.07
N ASP A 433 -30.42 -2.14 -11.03
CA ASP A 433 -31.87 -2.29 -11.13
C ASP A 433 -32.30 -2.95 -12.45
N THR A 434 -31.67 -2.58 -13.58
CA THR A 434 -31.95 -3.18 -14.89
C THR A 434 -31.48 -4.64 -14.96
N CYS A 435 -30.28 -4.95 -14.44
CA CYS A 435 -29.76 -6.32 -14.33
C CYS A 435 -30.69 -7.22 -13.50
N ASN A 436 -31.15 -6.74 -12.34
CA ASN A 436 -32.12 -7.44 -11.49
C ASN A 436 -33.45 -7.71 -12.22
N LYS A 437 -33.97 -6.73 -12.97
CA LYS A 437 -35.21 -6.87 -13.76
C LYS A 437 -35.08 -7.84 -14.95
N LEU A 438 -33.88 -8.02 -15.47
CA LEU A 438 -33.57 -8.94 -16.57
C LEU A 438 -33.11 -10.33 -16.10
N GLY A 439 -32.89 -10.53 -14.79
CA GLY A 439 -32.41 -11.80 -14.24
C GLY A 439 -30.94 -12.11 -14.56
N ILE A 440 -30.10 -11.08 -14.78
CA ILE A 440 -28.67 -11.22 -15.11
C ILE A 440 -27.78 -10.62 -14.01
N GLU A 441 -26.61 -11.21 -13.74
CA GLU A 441 -25.56 -10.59 -12.91
C GLU A 441 -24.48 -9.96 -13.81
N ILE A 442 -24.20 -8.66 -13.61
CA ILE A 442 -22.98 -8.01 -14.10
C ILE A 442 -22.28 -7.43 -12.86
N PRO A 443 -21.30 -8.13 -12.28
CA PRO A 443 -20.56 -7.62 -11.13
C PRO A 443 -19.59 -6.50 -11.52
N PHE A 444 -19.20 -5.69 -10.53
CA PHE A 444 -18.20 -4.64 -10.71
C PHE A 444 -16.80 -5.12 -10.30
N MET A 445 -15.81 -4.75 -11.11
CA MET A 445 -14.38 -4.98 -10.88
C MET A 445 -13.61 -3.65 -11.00
N PHE A 446 -14.01 -2.64 -10.24
CA PHE A 446 -13.55 -1.26 -10.45
C PHE A 446 -12.04 -1.08 -10.19
N HIS A 447 -11.34 -0.39 -11.09
CA HIS A 447 -10.13 0.36 -10.73
C HIS A 447 -10.49 1.37 -9.63
N ALA A 448 -10.00 1.18 -8.41
CA ALA A 448 -10.29 2.07 -7.29
C ALA A 448 -9.15 2.11 -6.27
N GLY A 449 -8.81 3.31 -5.81
CA GLY A 449 -7.71 3.53 -4.89
C GLY A 449 -6.33 3.59 -5.54
N GLU A 450 -6.24 3.67 -6.87
CA GLU A 450 -5.02 3.86 -7.66
C GLU A 450 -4.53 5.33 -7.56
N THR A 451 -4.21 5.77 -6.34
CA THR A 451 -4.00 7.20 -6.07
C THR A 451 -3.22 7.49 -4.78
N LEU A 452 -2.37 8.52 -4.84
CA LEU A 452 -1.75 9.10 -3.65
C LEU A 452 -2.72 10.00 -2.87
N LEU A 453 -3.67 10.64 -3.55
CA LEU A 453 -4.62 11.59 -2.98
C LEU A 453 -5.86 10.95 -2.34
N ASP A 454 -6.26 9.74 -2.76
CA ASP A 454 -7.34 8.95 -2.12
C ASP A 454 -8.64 9.74 -1.91
N THR A 455 -8.97 10.54 -2.92
CA THR A 455 -10.12 11.47 -2.94
C THR A 455 -10.62 11.67 -4.37
N GLY A 456 -10.39 10.69 -5.26
CA GLY A 456 -10.71 10.79 -6.69
C GLY A 456 -10.10 12.03 -7.34
N GLY A 457 -8.78 12.22 -7.20
CA GLY A 457 -8.06 13.37 -7.74
C GLY A 457 -8.38 14.74 -7.15
N SER A 458 -9.10 14.79 -6.04
CA SER A 458 -9.69 16.04 -5.55
C SER A 458 -9.05 16.53 -4.23
N LYS A 459 -9.81 17.31 -3.46
CA LYS A 459 -9.52 17.68 -2.07
C LYS A 459 -10.71 17.38 -1.16
N ASP A 460 -11.64 16.56 -1.67
CA ASP A 460 -12.94 16.25 -1.08
C ASP A 460 -12.95 14.76 -0.71
N VAL A 461 -12.99 14.48 0.59
CA VAL A 461 -12.98 13.12 1.13
C VAL A 461 -14.26 12.35 0.74
N GLY A 462 -15.34 13.04 0.37
CA GLY A 462 -16.56 12.43 -0.15
C GLY A 462 -16.44 11.82 -1.55
N LYS A 463 -15.23 11.77 -2.13
CA LYS A 463 -14.96 11.29 -3.51
C LYS A 463 -13.96 10.13 -3.59
N SER A 464 -13.60 9.50 -2.48
CA SER A 464 -12.75 8.29 -2.54
C SER A 464 -13.52 7.11 -3.13
N ASN A 465 -13.02 6.59 -4.25
CA ASN A 465 -13.61 5.49 -5.01
C ASN A 465 -13.74 4.19 -4.19
N LEU A 466 -12.91 4.02 -3.16
CA LEU A 466 -12.94 2.85 -2.28
C LEU A 466 -14.23 2.74 -1.45
N PHE A 467 -14.88 3.87 -1.12
CA PHE A 467 -16.18 3.87 -0.45
C PHE A 467 -17.30 3.49 -1.42
N ASP A 468 -17.32 4.12 -2.61
CA ASP A 468 -18.28 3.81 -3.67
C ASP A 468 -18.22 2.31 -4.02
N ALA A 469 -17.01 1.75 -4.17
CA ALA A 469 -16.81 0.35 -4.52
C ALA A 469 -17.36 -0.65 -3.47
N VAL A 470 -17.22 -0.36 -2.18
CA VAL A 470 -17.84 -1.16 -1.09
C VAL A 470 -19.36 -1.07 -1.14
N LEU A 471 -19.92 0.12 -1.41
CA LEU A 471 -21.37 0.34 -1.49
C LEU A 471 -21.99 -0.33 -2.74
N PHE A 472 -21.27 -0.35 -3.86
CA PHE A 472 -21.64 -1.10 -5.07
C PHE A 472 -21.35 -2.60 -4.99
N ASN A 473 -20.79 -3.09 -3.87
CA ASN A 473 -20.48 -4.50 -3.63
C ASN A 473 -19.61 -5.11 -4.74
N ALA A 474 -18.59 -4.36 -5.17
CA ALA A 474 -17.60 -4.79 -6.15
C ALA A 474 -16.90 -6.08 -5.68
N LYS A 475 -16.65 -7.02 -6.61
CA LYS A 475 -16.08 -8.34 -6.27
C LYS A 475 -14.55 -8.29 -6.17
N ARG A 476 -13.93 -7.47 -7.03
CA ARG A 476 -12.49 -7.23 -7.09
C ARG A 476 -12.23 -5.75 -7.32
N ILE A 477 -11.02 -5.30 -6.99
CA ILE A 477 -10.59 -3.91 -7.10
C ILE A 477 -9.24 -3.82 -7.80
N GLY A 478 -9.17 -3.06 -8.90
CA GLY A 478 -7.93 -2.74 -9.58
C GLY A 478 -7.02 -1.90 -8.68
N HIS A 479 -5.79 -2.36 -8.48
CA HIS A 479 -4.70 -1.78 -7.70
C HIS A 479 -4.95 -1.68 -6.19
N GLY A 480 -6.02 -1.02 -5.74
CA GLY A 480 -6.34 -0.84 -4.31
C GLY A 480 -5.27 -0.08 -3.50
N TYR A 481 -4.28 0.55 -4.14
CA TYR A 481 -3.03 1.02 -3.55
C TYR A 481 -3.22 1.88 -2.28
N SER A 482 -4.25 2.73 -2.25
CA SER A 482 -4.52 3.61 -1.11
C SER A 482 -5.28 2.98 0.07
N LEU A 483 -5.74 1.73 -0.03
CA LEU A 483 -6.65 1.09 0.95
C LEU A 483 -6.24 1.26 2.41
N LEU A 484 -4.94 1.17 2.73
CA LEU A 484 -4.42 1.25 4.10
C LEU A 484 -4.68 2.60 4.80
N LYS A 485 -5.06 3.65 4.07
CA LYS A 485 -5.49 4.93 4.63
C LYS A 485 -6.87 4.84 5.30
N HIS A 486 -7.67 3.81 4.99
CA HIS A 486 -9.04 3.61 5.48
C HIS A 486 -9.21 2.30 6.28
N PRO A 487 -8.92 2.28 7.60
CA PRO A 487 -9.04 1.06 8.40
C PRO A 487 -10.45 0.45 8.42
N VAL A 488 -11.49 1.29 8.32
CA VAL A 488 -12.89 0.82 8.20
C VAL A 488 -13.16 0.14 6.85
N ILE A 489 -12.54 0.61 5.77
CA ILE A 489 -12.71 0.00 4.44
C ILE A 489 -11.90 -1.30 4.32
N VAL A 490 -10.72 -1.39 4.97
CA VAL A 490 -10.00 -2.66 5.13
C VAL A 490 -10.90 -3.71 5.80
N GLU A 491 -11.57 -3.35 6.90
CA GLU A 491 -12.54 -4.25 7.54
C GLU A 491 -13.67 -4.68 6.59
N GLU A 492 -14.27 -3.75 5.83
CA GLU A 492 -15.34 -4.08 4.89
C GLU A 492 -14.89 -4.96 3.73
N PHE A 493 -13.69 -4.74 3.17
CA PHE A 493 -13.09 -5.62 2.16
C PHE A 493 -12.99 -7.06 2.69
N LYS A 494 -12.49 -7.24 3.92
CA LYS A 494 -12.41 -8.56 4.57
C LYS A 494 -13.78 -9.19 4.80
N LYS A 495 -14.72 -8.45 5.40
CA LYS A 495 -16.09 -8.94 5.69
C LYS A 495 -16.87 -9.34 4.44
N ARG A 496 -16.61 -8.68 3.31
CA ARG A 496 -17.29 -8.87 2.03
C ARG A 496 -16.52 -9.75 1.05
N ASN A 497 -15.32 -10.22 1.41
CA ASN A 497 -14.44 -11.01 0.55
C ASN A 497 -14.14 -10.30 -0.79
N ILE A 498 -13.81 -9.00 -0.72
CA ILE A 498 -13.39 -8.17 -1.87
C ILE A 498 -11.89 -8.36 -2.08
N CYS A 499 -11.50 -8.80 -3.28
CA CYS A 499 -10.09 -9.00 -3.64
C CYS A 499 -9.44 -7.71 -4.15
N ILE A 500 -8.14 -7.54 -3.91
CA ILE A 500 -7.31 -6.58 -4.65
C ILE A 500 -6.60 -7.28 -5.83
N GLU A 501 -6.57 -6.62 -6.97
CA GLU A 501 -5.77 -6.97 -8.15
C GLU A 501 -4.48 -6.13 -8.10
N LEU A 502 -3.41 -6.68 -7.52
CA LEU A 502 -2.12 -6.01 -7.38
C LEU A 502 -1.40 -5.97 -8.72
N CYS A 503 -0.87 -4.79 -9.09
CA CYS A 503 -0.06 -4.59 -10.29
C CYS A 503 1.22 -3.78 -9.91
N PRO A 504 2.18 -4.36 -9.18
CA PRO A 504 3.25 -3.60 -8.55
C PRO A 504 4.14 -2.78 -9.50
N THR A 505 4.48 -3.32 -10.67
CA THR A 505 5.29 -2.62 -11.67
C THR A 505 4.52 -1.44 -12.26
N SER A 506 3.23 -1.61 -12.58
CA SER A 506 2.37 -0.48 -12.99
C SER A 506 2.35 0.63 -11.94
N ASN A 507 2.18 0.26 -10.66
CA ASN A 507 2.12 1.20 -9.55
C ASN A 507 3.48 1.89 -9.27
N GLU A 508 4.60 1.27 -9.64
CA GLU A 508 5.92 1.90 -9.64
C GLU A 508 6.12 2.84 -10.85
N LEU A 509 5.87 2.37 -12.08
CA LEU A 509 6.08 3.16 -13.30
C LEU A 509 5.08 4.30 -13.48
N LEU A 510 3.94 4.26 -12.78
CA LEU A 510 2.99 5.38 -12.64
C LEU A 510 3.20 6.20 -11.34
N HIS A 511 4.32 5.96 -10.63
CA HIS A 511 4.87 6.74 -9.52
C HIS A 511 4.06 6.73 -8.21
N LEU A 512 3.23 5.72 -7.96
CA LEU A 512 2.58 5.55 -6.65
C LEU A 512 3.60 5.12 -5.58
N CYS A 513 4.54 4.23 -5.93
CA CYS A 513 5.75 3.94 -5.13
C CYS A 513 7.03 4.16 -5.96
N ARG A 514 8.20 4.17 -5.31
CA ARG A 514 9.50 4.30 -6.00
C ARG A 514 10.14 2.97 -6.39
N ASN A 515 9.59 1.87 -5.88
CA ASN A 515 9.97 0.48 -6.11
C ASN A 515 8.98 -0.45 -5.37
N VAL A 516 9.05 -1.77 -5.65
CA VAL A 516 8.19 -2.77 -5.00
C VAL A 516 8.33 -2.85 -3.46
N LYS A 517 9.48 -2.51 -2.87
CA LYS A 517 9.65 -2.51 -1.40
C LYS A 517 8.92 -1.35 -0.70
N GLU A 518 8.44 -0.38 -1.48
CA GLU A 518 7.58 0.72 -1.03
C GLU A 518 6.11 0.51 -1.45
N HIS A 519 5.78 -0.65 -2.02
CA HIS A 519 4.41 -0.99 -2.38
C HIS A 519 3.67 -1.58 -1.16
N PRO A 520 2.45 -1.10 -0.82
CA PRO A 520 1.72 -1.47 0.41
C PRO A 520 1.18 -2.93 0.44
N TYR A 521 1.63 -3.82 -0.44
CA TYR A 521 1.08 -5.19 -0.48
C TYR A 521 1.46 -6.03 0.76
N PRO A 522 2.65 -5.92 1.40
CA PRO A 522 2.97 -6.71 2.59
C PRO A 522 2.01 -6.40 3.74
N GLU A 523 1.66 -5.13 3.94
CA GLU A 523 0.71 -4.70 4.96
C GLU A 523 -0.73 -5.07 4.60
N ILE A 524 -1.16 -4.95 3.35
CA ILE A 524 -2.49 -5.41 2.89
C ILE A 524 -2.66 -6.91 3.17
N LEU A 525 -1.65 -7.73 2.85
CA LEU A 525 -1.62 -9.16 3.11
C LEU A 525 -1.55 -9.47 4.62
N ALA A 526 -0.72 -8.77 5.39
CA ALA A 526 -0.64 -8.93 6.85
C ALA A 526 -1.93 -8.51 7.57
N MET A 527 -2.68 -7.55 7.04
CA MET A 527 -4.02 -7.24 7.49
C MET A 527 -5.05 -8.32 7.12
N GLY A 528 -4.71 -9.29 6.27
CA GLY A 528 -5.57 -10.40 5.85
C GLY A 528 -6.62 -10.00 4.83
N VAL A 529 -6.29 -9.07 3.93
CA VAL A 529 -7.06 -8.83 2.69
C VAL A 529 -6.50 -9.75 1.61
N GLU A 530 -7.38 -10.39 0.84
CA GLU A 530 -6.97 -11.33 -0.20
C GLU A 530 -6.62 -10.59 -1.50
N CYS A 531 -5.56 -11.06 -2.18
CA CYS A 531 -4.98 -10.39 -3.33
C CYS A 531 -4.71 -11.35 -4.50
N THR A 532 -4.54 -10.80 -5.69
CA THR A 532 -3.99 -11.48 -6.88
C THR A 532 -2.88 -10.65 -7.50
N ILE A 533 -1.94 -11.28 -8.21
CA ILE A 533 -0.85 -10.60 -8.93
C ILE A 533 -1.17 -10.54 -10.41
N ASN A 534 -0.95 -9.38 -11.03
CA ASN A 534 -1.30 -9.08 -12.42
C ASN A 534 -0.33 -8.07 -13.04
N SER A 535 -0.13 -8.10 -14.37
CA SER A 535 0.78 -7.20 -15.13
C SER A 535 0.16 -5.90 -15.64
N ASP A 536 -1.19 -5.77 -15.61
CA ASP A 536 -1.94 -4.59 -16.04
C ASP A 536 -1.82 -4.23 -17.54
N ASN A 537 -0.71 -3.62 -17.95
CA ASN A 537 -0.42 -3.23 -19.34
C ASN A 537 1.01 -3.69 -19.76
N PRO A 538 1.29 -5.01 -19.83
CA PRO A 538 2.66 -5.53 -19.88
C PRO A 538 3.52 -5.00 -21.04
N SER A 539 2.97 -4.88 -22.25
CA SER A 539 3.70 -4.33 -23.41
C SER A 539 4.07 -2.86 -23.31
N LEU A 540 3.38 -2.07 -22.48
CA LEU A 540 3.67 -0.64 -22.30
C LEU A 540 4.68 -0.42 -21.15
N PHE A 541 4.70 -1.35 -20.18
CA PHE A 541 5.62 -1.39 -19.05
C PHE A 541 6.87 -2.25 -19.30
N SER A 542 6.90 -3.00 -20.41
CA SER A 542 7.87 -4.07 -20.68
C SER A 542 8.02 -5.06 -19.53
N ASN A 543 6.90 -5.58 -19.01
CA ASN A 543 6.89 -6.61 -17.98
C ASN A 543 6.03 -7.82 -18.39
N SER A 544 5.81 -8.74 -17.46
CA SER A 544 4.88 -9.87 -17.59
C SER A 544 4.40 -10.29 -16.19
N VAL A 545 3.48 -11.24 -16.08
CA VAL A 545 3.01 -11.72 -14.78
C VAL A 545 4.16 -12.39 -14.00
N SER A 546 5.11 -13.05 -14.67
CA SER A 546 6.35 -13.56 -14.08
C SER A 546 7.25 -12.47 -13.49
N HIS A 547 7.30 -11.29 -14.11
CA HIS A 547 8.01 -10.15 -13.52
C HIS A 547 7.32 -9.68 -12.23
N GLU A 548 5.99 -9.62 -12.20
CA GLU A 548 5.25 -9.18 -11.01
C GLU A 548 5.35 -10.19 -9.84
N PHE A 549 5.32 -11.50 -10.13
CA PHE A 549 5.61 -12.53 -9.11
C PHE A 549 7.04 -12.44 -8.58
N TYR A 550 8.03 -12.13 -9.44
CA TYR A 550 9.40 -11.85 -9.01
C TYR A 550 9.47 -10.61 -8.10
N GLN A 551 8.85 -9.49 -8.51
CA GLN A 551 8.82 -8.26 -7.72
C GLN A 551 8.21 -8.50 -6.33
N VAL A 552 7.09 -9.21 -6.24
CA VAL A 552 6.45 -9.56 -4.96
C VAL A 552 7.32 -10.48 -4.09
N MET A 553 8.12 -11.38 -4.68
CA MET A 553 9.06 -12.25 -3.98
C MET A 553 10.27 -11.51 -3.39
N VAL A 554 10.79 -10.49 -4.09
CA VAL A 554 11.96 -9.71 -3.62
C VAL A 554 11.58 -8.50 -2.77
N GLY A 555 10.37 -7.96 -2.95
CA GLY A 555 9.86 -6.77 -2.26
C GLY A 555 9.61 -6.95 -0.77
N SER A 556 9.44 -8.19 -0.29
CA SER A 556 9.23 -8.51 1.12
C SER A 556 10.00 -9.76 1.52
N PRO A 557 10.91 -9.68 2.53
CA PRO A 557 11.62 -10.85 3.04
C PRO A 557 10.72 -11.97 3.56
N ALA A 558 9.49 -11.65 3.97
CA ALA A 558 8.50 -12.61 4.46
C ALA A 558 7.81 -13.41 3.34
N MET A 559 7.86 -12.95 2.08
CA MET A 559 7.33 -13.68 0.94
C MET A 559 8.15 -14.95 0.67
N ASN A 560 7.49 -16.03 0.26
CA ASN A 560 8.11 -17.27 -0.19
C ASN A 560 7.13 -18.02 -1.13
N ILE A 561 7.46 -19.26 -1.51
CA ILE A 561 6.64 -20.01 -2.47
C ILE A 561 5.26 -20.42 -1.92
N HIS A 562 5.10 -20.60 -0.61
CA HIS A 562 3.76 -20.83 -0.02
C HIS A 562 2.88 -19.58 -0.19
N GLY A 563 3.47 -18.39 -0.07
CA GLY A 563 2.83 -17.12 -0.41
C GLY A 563 2.44 -17.01 -1.89
N TRP A 564 3.34 -17.37 -2.81
CA TRP A 564 3.01 -17.47 -4.25
C TRP A 564 1.86 -18.44 -4.51
N ARG A 565 1.90 -19.65 -3.92
CA ARG A 565 0.82 -20.64 -4.03
C ARG A 565 -0.51 -20.08 -3.53
N GLN A 566 -0.52 -19.40 -2.39
CA GLN A 566 -1.74 -18.81 -1.83
C GLN A 566 -2.33 -17.73 -2.76
N LEU A 567 -1.49 -16.95 -3.43
CA LEU A 567 -1.90 -15.94 -4.41
C LEU A 567 -2.46 -16.58 -5.70
N SER A 568 -1.88 -17.70 -6.18
CA SER A 568 -2.46 -18.52 -7.27
C SER A 568 -3.78 -19.19 -6.88
N GLU A 569 -3.92 -19.67 -5.64
CA GLU A 569 -5.17 -20.24 -5.14
C GLU A 569 -6.28 -19.18 -4.99
N TRP A 570 -5.91 -17.95 -4.64
CA TRP A 570 -6.82 -16.81 -4.61
C TRP A 570 -7.20 -16.28 -6.01
N SER A 571 -6.32 -16.37 -7.00
CA SER A 571 -6.68 -15.98 -8.37
C SER A 571 -7.74 -16.92 -8.95
N ILE A 572 -7.68 -18.22 -8.63
CA ILE A 572 -8.79 -19.14 -8.88
C ILE A 572 -10.04 -18.76 -8.06
N LYS A 573 -9.89 -18.49 -6.75
CA LYS A 573 -11.01 -18.16 -5.85
C LYS A 573 -11.85 -16.98 -6.35
N HIS A 574 -11.19 -15.91 -6.78
CA HIS A 574 -11.81 -14.64 -7.17
C HIS A 574 -12.12 -14.51 -8.67
N SER A 575 -11.77 -15.53 -9.46
CA SER A 575 -12.14 -15.60 -10.88
C SER A 575 -13.67 -15.67 -11.10
N ARG A 576 -14.08 -15.38 -12.34
CA ARG A 576 -15.45 -15.59 -12.84
C ARG A 576 -15.66 -16.90 -13.60
N LEU A 577 -14.79 -17.88 -13.32
CA LEU A 577 -15.12 -19.30 -13.47
C LEU A 577 -16.34 -19.68 -12.60
N SER A 578 -17.09 -20.68 -13.05
CA SER A 578 -18.10 -21.39 -12.25
C SER A 578 -17.44 -22.25 -11.17
N ASP A 579 -18.20 -22.69 -10.16
CA ASP A 579 -17.65 -23.45 -9.04
C ASP A 579 -17.08 -24.82 -9.46
N GLY A 580 -17.63 -25.43 -10.52
CA GLY A 580 -17.09 -26.66 -11.12
C GLY A 580 -15.79 -26.43 -11.90
N GLU A 581 -15.69 -25.32 -12.64
CA GLU A 581 -14.44 -24.91 -13.30
C GLU A 581 -13.36 -24.58 -12.26
N LYS A 582 -13.71 -23.92 -11.15
CA LYS A 582 -12.78 -23.63 -10.04
C LYS A 582 -12.25 -24.90 -9.39
N LEU A 583 -13.10 -25.91 -9.16
CA LEU A 583 -12.65 -27.19 -8.62
C LEU A 583 -11.60 -27.84 -9.53
N ARG A 584 -11.87 -27.91 -10.84
CA ARG A 584 -10.91 -28.38 -11.86
C ARG A 584 -9.64 -27.52 -11.90
N ALA A 585 -9.76 -26.21 -11.72
CA ALA A 585 -8.60 -25.29 -11.70
C ALA A 585 -7.69 -25.56 -10.50
N TYR A 586 -8.25 -25.86 -9.32
CA TYR A 586 -7.47 -26.26 -8.14
C TYR A 586 -6.77 -27.61 -8.33
N GLU A 587 -7.42 -28.57 -8.99
CA GLU A 587 -6.82 -29.88 -9.33
C GLU A 587 -5.62 -29.72 -10.28
N ILE A 588 -5.77 -28.91 -11.34
CA ILE A 588 -4.69 -28.62 -12.30
C ILE A 588 -3.57 -27.80 -11.63
N LEU A 589 -3.89 -26.75 -10.87
CA LEU A 589 -2.90 -25.95 -10.14
C LEU A 589 -2.08 -26.84 -9.20
N LYS A 590 -2.73 -27.74 -8.45
CA LYS A 590 -2.03 -28.66 -7.54
C LYS A 590 -1.08 -29.61 -8.30
N LYS A 591 -1.54 -30.20 -9.41
CA LYS A 591 -0.74 -31.10 -10.26
C LYS A 591 0.52 -30.40 -10.79
N GLU A 592 0.35 -29.20 -11.34
CA GLU A 592 1.45 -28.40 -11.88
C GLU A 592 2.37 -27.87 -10.76
N TRP A 593 1.82 -27.58 -9.57
CA TRP A 593 2.58 -27.17 -8.39
C TRP A 593 3.46 -28.29 -7.81
N ASP A 594 2.93 -29.52 -7.70
CA ASP A 594 3.69 -30.71 -7.30
C ASP A 594 4.84 -31.00 -8.29
N PHE A 595 4.62 -30.75 -9.60
CA PHE A 595 5.68 -30.84 -10.62
C PHE A 595 6.71 -29.71 -10.48
N PHE A 596 6.26 -28.47 -10.29
CA PHE A 596 7.09 -27.27 -10.11
C PHE A 596 8.05 -27.40 -8.92
N CYS A 597 7.57 -27.87 -7.76
CA CYS A 597 8.42 -28.10 -6.58
C CYS A 597 9.49 -29.17 -6.84
N LYS A 598 9.13 -30.28 -7.50
CA LYS A 598 10.07 -31.35 -7.89
C LYS A 598 11.08 -30.88 -8.94
N TRP A 599 10.68 -30.01 -9.86
CA TRP A 599 11.59 -29.37 -10.80
C TRP A 599 12.58 -28.44 -10.07
N ILE A 600 12.14 -27.60 -9.13
CA ILE A 600 13.04 -26.76 -8.31
C ILE A 600 14.09 -27.61 -7.60
N ILE A 601 13.68 -28.70 -6.94
CA ILE A 601 14.60 -29.61 -6.24
C ILE A 601 15.62 -30.23 -7.20
N LYS A 602 15.17 -30.68 -8.38
CA LYS A 602 16.04 -31.31 -9.38
C LYS A 602 17.05 -30.33 -9.99
N GLU A 603 16.58 -29.14 -10.35
CA GLU A 603 17.35 -28.16 -11.12
C GLU A 603 18.32 -27.37 -10.23
N TYR A 604 17.83 -26.88 -9.09
CA TYR A 604 18.58 -25.95 -8.23
C TYR A 604 19.03 -26.55 -6.90
N GLY A 605 18.59 -27.75 -6.52
CA GLY A 605 18.96 -28.36 -5.23
C GLY A 605 20.48 -28.44 -5.04
N ALA A 606 21.20 -28.97 -6.04
CA ALA A 606 22.66 -29.07 -5.99
C ALA A 606 23.39 -27.71 -5.96
N PHE A 607 22.77 -26.64 -6.47
CA PHE A 607 23.30 -25.27 -6.34
C PHE A 607 23.00 -24.69 -4.95
N ALA A 608 21.77 -24.81 -4.47
CA ALA A 608 21.38 -24.36 -3.14
C ALA A 608 22.11 -25.12 -2.01
N ASP A 609 22.57 -26.34 -2.26
CA ASP A 609 23.40 -27.11 -1.32
C ASP A 609 24.87 -26.62 -1.25
N THR A 610 25.37 -25.82 -2.20
CA THR A 610 26.70 -25.17 -2.10
C THR A 610 26.67 -23.77 -1.46
N LEU A 611 25.48 -23.16 -1.34
CA LEU A 611 25.30 -21.86 -0.70
C LEU A 611 25.38 -21.98 0.83
N ASP A 612 26.41 -21.36 1.44
CA ASP A 612 26.59 -21.21 2.90
C ASP A 612 25.63 -20.14 3.47
N ILE A 613 24.35 -20.37 3.21
CA ILE A 613 23.22 -19.56 3.67
C ILE A 613 22.42 -20.46 4.60
N GLN A 614 22.73 -20.37 5.89
CA GLN A 614 22.06 -21.16 6.93
C GLN A 614 20.76 -20.47 7.32
N GLU A 615 19.68 -21.26 7.41
CA GLU A 615 18.39 -20.77 7.91
C GLU A 615 18.57 -20.28 9.35
N TYR A 616 18.31 -18.98 9.58
CA TYR A 616 18.29 -18.40 10.93
C TYR A 616 17.31 -19.19 11.78
N SER A 617 17.84 -20.00 12.70
CA SER A 617 17.05 -21.08 13.30
C SER A 617 15.83 -20.54 14.05
N THR A 618 14.66 -20.65 13.42
CA THR A 618 13.41 -20.79 14.16
C THR A 618 13.62 -21.93 15.15
N PRO A 619 13.45 -21.69 16.48
CA PRO A 619 13.61 -22.76 17.46
C PRO A 619 12.73 -23.94 17.05
N GLN A 620 13.31 -25.14 16.96
CA GLN A 620 12.54 -26.33 16.57
C GLN A 620 11.32 -26.44 17.47
N ILE A 621 10.12 -26.37 16.86
CA ILE A 621 8.87 -26.63 17.55
C ILE A 621 8.90 -28.12 17.91
N PRO A 622 8.91 -28.50 19.20
CA PRO A 622 8.95 -29.91 19.57
C PRO A 622 7.70 -30.62 19.05
N GLU A 623 7.86 -31.82 18.50
CA GLU A 623 6.73 -32.63 18.02
C GLU A 623 5.72 -32.83 19.15
N ILE A 624 4.52 -32.26 19.00
CA ILE A 624 3.42 -32.52 19.92
C ILE A 624 2.89 -33.92 19.62
N ILE A 625 3.30 -34.88 20.44
CA ILE A 625 2.77 -36.25 20.45
C ILE A 625 1.24 -36.19 20.47
N THR A 626 0.60 -36.67 19.41
CA THR A 626 -0.85 -36.59 19.21
C THR A 626 -1.57 -37.78 19.88
N PRO A 627 -2.52 -37.54 20.81
CA PRO A 627 -3.42 -38.57 21.32
C PRO A 627 -4.82 -38.38 20.69
N ASN A 628 -5.15 -39.24 19.73
CA ASN A 628 -6.50 -39.55 19.24
C ASN A 628 -7.51 -38.38 19.05
N LEU A 629 -7.63 -37.92 17.81
CA LEU A 629 -8.77 -37.12 17.36
C LEU A 629 -10.08 -37.93 17.40
N HIS A 630 -11.02 -37.52 18.25
CA HIS A 630 -12.45 -37.71 18.01
C HIS A 630 -13.12 -36.33 17.78
N PRO A 631 -14.17 -36.24 16.94
CA PRO A 631 -14.64 -34.96 16.43
C PRO A 631 -15.47 -34.17 17.46
N ILE A 632 -14.94 -33.04 17.92
CA ILE A 632 -15.70 -32.08 18.74
C ILE A 632 -16.46 -31.13 17.80
N ALA A 633 -17.69 -31.52 17.45
CA ALA A 633 -18.68 -30.58 16.93
C ALA A 633 -19.33 -29.80 18.10
N ASN A 634 -19.60 -28.50 17.89
CA ASN A 634 -20.48 -27.64 18.71
C ASN A 634 -20.24 -27.61 20.23
N ALA A 635 -19.38 -26.70 20.70
CA ALA A 635 -19.27 -26.37 22.13
C ALA A 635 -19.01 -24.88 22.44
N LEU A 636 -19.75 -23.96 21.81
CA LEU A 636 -19.85 -22.58 22.32
C LEU A 636 -20.62 -22.60 23.65
N THR A 637 -19.88 -22.64 24.76
CA THR A 637 -20.42 -22.58 26.13
C THR A 637 -19.81 -21.39 26.90
N PRO A 638 -20.57 -20.69 27.78
CA PRO A 638 -20.04 -19.53 28.47
C PRO A 638 -18.99 -19.90 29.51
N ALA A 639 -17.97 -19.05 29.67
CA ALA A 639 -16.95 -19.21 30.71
C ALA A 639 -17.57 -19.26 32.12
N ASN A 640 -17.01 -20.10 32.99
CA ASN A 640 -17.47 -20.26 34.37
C ASN A 640 -17.46 -18.92 35.14
N PRO A 641 -18.39 -18.71 36.09
CA PRO A 641 -18.64 -17.40 36.69
C PRO A 641 -17.48 -16.94 37.58
N ILE A 642 -16.72 -15.97 37.07
CA ILE A 642 -15.57 -15.35 37.74
C ILE A 642 -16.01 -14.71 39.08
N THR A 643 -15.58 -15.29 40.20
CA THR A 643 -15.73 -14.75 41.55
C THR A 643 -14.62 -13.74 41.88
N MET A 644 -14.57 -12.62 41.17
CA MET A 644 -13.61 -11.55 41.44
C MET A 644 -14.18 -10.44 42.32
N ALA A 645 -13.38 -10.01 43.29
CA ALA A 645 -13.45 -8.65 43.81
C ALA A 645 -13.04 -7.67 42.69
N LEU A 646 -13.58 -6.45 42.72
CA LEU A 646 -13.21 -5.42 41.73
C LEU A 646 -11.69 -5.13 41.82
N PRO A 647 -10.99 -5.00 40.67
CA PRO A 647 -9.57 -4.71 40.68
C PRO A 647 -9.29 -3.31 41.27
N PRO A 648 -8.14 -3.08 41.93
CA PRO A 648 -7.81 -1.77 42.51
C PRO A 648 -7.64 -0.67 41.45
N LEU A 649 -7.36 -1.06 40.21
CA LEU A 649 -7.31 -0.21 39.02
C LEU A 649 -7.95 -0.98 37.86
N ALA A 650 -8.89 -0.36 37.17
CA ALA A 650 -9.49 -0.87 35.94
C ALA A 650 -8.72 -0.33 34.73
N LEU A 651 -8.41 -1.19 33.75
CA LEU A 651 -7.83 -0.82 32.47
C LEU A 651 -8.93 -0.67 31.39
N PRO A 652 -8.79 0.24 30.41
CA PRO A 652 -9.70 0.29 29.25
C PRO A 652 -9.81 -1.09 28.57
N GLY A 653 -11.03 -1.52 28.24
CA GLY A 653 -11.31 -2.84 27.66
C GLY A 653 -11.38 -4.00 28.66
N GLN A 654 -11.02 -3.79 29.95
CA GLN A 654 -11.11 -4.83 30.97
C GLN A 654 -12.57 -5.06 31.40
N VAL A 655 -13.02 -6.32 31.36
CA VAL A 655 -14.31 -6.74 31.95
C VAL A 655 -14.19 -6.71 33.48
N LEU A 656 -15.12 -6.03 34.15
CA LEU A 656 -15.07 -5.79 35.59
C LEU A 656 -16.10 -6.58 36.39
N ALA A 657 -17.30 -6.80 35.84
CA ALA A 657 -18.39 -7.50 36.52
C ALA A 657 -19.48 -7.97 35.56
N PRO A 658 -20.28 -9.01 35.89
CA PRO A 658 -21.39 -9.46 35.06
C PRO A 658 -22.58 -8.47 35.12
N SER A 659 -23.19 -8.24 33.95
CA SER A 659 -24.39 -7.39 33.78
C SER A 659 -25.62 -7.86 34.57
N SER A 660 -25.67 -9.15 34.94
CA SER A 660 -26.70 -9.72 35.81
C SER A 660 -26.66 -9.21 37.26
N LYS A 661 -25.59 -8.52 37.69
CA LYS A 661 -25.43 -7.96 39.05
C LYS A 661 -25.15 -6.46 39.07
N PHE A 662 -24.65 -5.89 37.97
CA PHE A 662 -24.24 -4.49 37.89
C PHE A 662 -24.78 -3.80 36.63
N SER A 663 -25.12 -2.52 36.77
CA SER A 663 -25.43 -1.63 35.64
C SER A 663 -24.20 -0.78 35.29
N PRO A 664 -23.98 -0.42 34.02
CA PRO A 664 -22.90 0.48 33.65
C PRO A 664 -23.16 1.89 34.21
N GLY A 665 -22.11 2.69 34.30
CA GLY A 665 -22.13 4.08 34.75
C GLY A 665 -20.95 4.85 34.15
N PRO A 666 -20.66 6.07 34.61
CA PRO A 666 -19.56 6.87 34.08
C PRO A 666 -18.24 6.08 34.01
N GLY A 667 -17.63 6.07 32.82
CA GLY A 667 -16.38 5.36 32.54
C GLY A 667 -16.49 3.84 32.36
N THR A 668 -17.70 3.26 32.33
CA THR A 668 -17.94 1.85 31.95
C THR A 668 -19.00 1.75 30.86
N HIS A 669 -19.04 0.61 30.17
CA HIS A 669 -20.08 0.29 29.18
C HIS A 669 -20.50 -1.19 29.29
N LEU A 670 -21.60 -1.55 28.62
CA LEU A 670 -22.03 -2.94 28.51
C LEU A 670 -21.43 -3.58 27.25
N ALA A 671 -20.78 -4.72 27.41
CA ALA A 671 -20.23 -5.56 26.34
C ALA A 671 -20.76 -7.00 26.48
N PRO A 672 -20.60 -7.88 25.47
CA PRO A 672 -21.12 -9.26 25.53
C PRO A 672 -20.64 -10.08 26.73
N ALA A 673 -19.44 -9.82 27.23
CA ALA A 673 -18.85 -10.50 28.39
C ALA A 673 -19.23 -9.87 29.76
N GLY A 674 -19.89 -8.71 29.80
CA GLY A 674 -20.28 -8.02 31.04
C GLY A 674 -20.12 -6.50 31.00
N ILE A 675 -19.97 -5.89 32.17
CA ILE A 675 -19.65 -4.47 32.32
C ILE A 675 -18.14 -4.29 32.17
N THR A 676 -17.74 -3.52 31.15
CA THR A 676 -16.35 -3.31 30.73
C THR A 676 -15.93 -1.87 31.00
N SER A 677 -14.68 -1.64 31.39
CA SER A 677 -14.16 -0.28 31.57
C SER A 677 -13.91 0.41 30.22
N SER A 678 -14.31 1.68 30.14
CA SER A 678 -13.94 2.60 29.06
C SER A 678 -12.76 3.50 29.43
N LEU A 679 -12.33 3.51 30.70
CA LEU A 679 -11.30 4.41 31.23
C LEU A 679 -10.25 3.67 32.08
N LEU A 680 -9.10 4.32 32.27
CA LEU A 680 -8.09 3.92 33.25
C LEU A 680 -8.41 4.60 34.60
N GLY A 681 -8.68 3.82 35.65
CA GLY A 681 -8.97 4.39 36.97
C GLY A 681 -9.53 3.40 38.00
N PRO A 682 -9.67 3.78 39.27
CA PRO A 682 -10.26 2.93 40.29
C PRO A 682 -11.77 2.70 40.01
N PRO A 683 -12.26 1.44 40.00
CA PRO A 683 -13.68 1.15 39.91
C PRO A 683 -14.39 1.41 41.24
N THR A 684 -15.56 2.04 41.17
CA THR A 684 -16.40 2.41 42.32
C THR A 684 -17.82 1.91 42.10
N THR A 685 -18.54 1.62 43.19
CA THR A 685 -19.95 1.19 43.10
C THR A 685 -20.87 2.07 43.92
N LYS A 686 -22.04 2.39 43.38
CA LYS A 686 -23.14 3.07 44.09
C LYS A 686 -24.39 2.19 44.08
N LYS A 687 -25.13 2.18 45.20
CA LYS A 687 -26.48 1.60 45.23
C LYS A 687 -27.41 2.49 44.40
N ASN A 688 -28.15 1.90 43.47
CA ASN A 688 -29.23 2.62 42.80
C ASN A 688 -30.43 2.73 43.75
N THR A 689 -30.98 3.93 43.91
CA THR A 689 -32.05 4.24 44.89
C THR A 689 -33.44 4.34 44.26
N THR A 690 -33.57 4.22 42.94
CA THR A 690 -34.81 4.53 42.20
C THR A 690 -35.61 3.32 41.71
N THR A 691 -35.15 2.08 41.91
CA THR A 691 -35.90 0.87 41.51
C THR A 691 -35.82 -0.29 42.52
N PRO A 692 -36.89 -1.12 42.68
CA PRO A 692 -36.91 -2.18 43.71
C PRO A 692 -35.96 -3.37 43.47
N LYS A 693 -35.45 -3.54 42.24
CA LYS A 693 -34.43 -4.54 41.88
C LYS A 693 -33.09 -3.85 41.66
N ALA A 694 -32.50 -3.38 42.77
CA ALA A 694 -31.35 -2.48 42.75
C ALA A 694 -30.01 -3.20 42.37
N HIS A 695 -29.74 -3.31 41.07
CA HIS A 695 -28.38 -3.54 40.58
C HIS A 695 -27.46 -2.40 41.07
N LYS A 696 -26.20 -2.73 41.39
CA LYS A 696 -25.20 -1.71 41.74
C LYS A 696 -24.73 -1.02 40.45
N ILE A 697 -24.67 0.30 40.44
CA ILE A 697 -24.06 1.05 39.34
C ILE A 697 -22.54 0.96 39.52
N LEU A 698 -21.83 0.49 38.50
CA LEU A 698 -20.38 0.33 38.48
C LEU A 698 -19.75 1.40 37.58
N SER A 699 -18.86 2.22 38.13
CA SER A 699 -18.29 3.40 37.46
C SER A 699 -16.78 3.47 37.65
N VAL A 700 -16.05 3.86 36.62
CA VAL A 700 -14.60 4.07 36.67
C VAL A 700 -14.33 5.55 36.44
N GLN A 701 -13.66 6.20 37.39
CA GLN A 701 -13.26 7.60 37.24
C GLN A 701 -11.79 7.66 36.87
N ALA A 702 -11.49 8.29 35.73
CA ALA A 702 -10.12 8.72 35.46
C ALA A 702 -9.67 9.71 36.56
N PRO A 703 -8.41 9.67 37.01
CA PRO A 703 -7.90 10.65 37.97
C PRO A 703 -8.07 12.08 37.42
N LEU A 704 -8.80 12.92 38.16
CA LEU A 704 -9.04 14.31 37.82
C LEU A 704 -7.75 15.12 37.95
N SER A 705 -6.93 15.15 36.89
CA SER A 705 -5.81 16.08 36.80
C SER A 705 -6.34 17.49 36.53
N THR A 706 -6.42 18.30 37.58
CA THR A 706 -6.60 19.75 37.45
C THR A 706 -5.47 20.33 36.61
N ALA A 707 -5.80 21.15 35.60
CA ALA A 707 -4.79 21.71 34.70
C ALA A 707 -3.88 22.73 35.42
N VAL A 708 -2.74 22.26 35.93
CA VAL A 708 -1.72 23.10 36.57
C VAL A 708 -0.92 23.83 35.48
N ALA A 709 -1.19 25.13 35.30
CA ALA A 709 -0.36 25.97 34.44
C ALA A 709 1.05 26.12 35.04
N PRO A 710 2.14 25.85 34.29
CA PRO A 710 3.50 25.90 34.82
C PRO A 710 3.94 27.32 35.17
N THR A 711 4.41 27.52 36.40
CA THR A 711 5.02 28.76 36.86
C THR A 711 6.43 28.94 36.30
N VAL A 712 6.86 30.18 36.05
CA VAL A 712 8.22 30.52 35.63
C VAL A 712 9.27 29.86 36.54
N GLY A 713 10.25 29.18 35.96
CA GLY A 713 11.26 28.41 36.69
C GLY A 713 10.85 26.96 37.00
N ALA A 714 9.62 26.53 36.69
CA ALA A 714 9.25 25.12 36.79
C ALA A 714 9.97 24.29 35.71
N HIS A 715 10.42 23.11 36.10
CA HIS A 715 10.83 22.07 35.16
C HIS A 715 9.60 21.44 34.50
N VAL A 716 9.67 21.21 33.20
CA VAL A 716 8.59 20.61 32.41
C VAL A 716 9.17 19.57 31.43
N TYR A 717 8.33 18.62 31.03
CA TYR A 717 8.59 17.76 29.88
C TYR A 717 7.62 18.13 28.77
N ALA A 718 8.17 18.41 27.58
CA ALA A 718 7.40 18.87 26.43
C ALA A 718 7.76 18.08 25.17
N ARG A 719 6.76 17.74 24.37
CA ARG A 719 6.96 17.11 23.06
C ARG A 719 7.21 18.16 21.98
N ILE A 720 8.21 17.94 21.14
CA ILE A 720 8.45 18.75 19.94
C ILE A 720 7.34 18.42 18.92
N THR A 721 6.50 19.40 18.59
CA THR A 721 5.38 19.22 17.64
C THR A 721 5.66 19.80 16.25
N ARG A 722 6.60 20.75 16.13
CA ARG A 722 7.11 21.25 14.84
C ARG A 722 8.45 21.94 14.99
N LEU A 723 9.34 21.72 14.04
CA LEU A 723 10.63 22.41 13.91
C LEU A 723 10.58 23.48 12.81
N ASP A 724 10.95 24.71 13.14
CA ASP A 724 11.34 25.76 12.17
C ASP A 724 12.86 26.03 12.33
N ARG A 725 13.52 26.67 11.36
CA ARG A 725 15.00 26.86 11.36
C ARG A 725 15.59 27.51 12.63
N VAL A 726 14.82 28.31 13.36
CA VAL A 726 15.27 29.09 14.55
C VAL A 726 14.49 28.80 15.85
N GLN A 727 13.39 28.04 15.76
CA GLN A 727 12.55 27.68 16.91
C GLN A 727 11.85 26.33 16.73
N ALA A 728 11.67 25.61 17.83
CA ALA A 728 10.80 24.45 17.92
C ALA A 728 9.50 24.85 18.64
N ARG A 729 8.36 24.49 18.07
CA ARG A 729 7.07 24.50 18.78
C ARG A 729 6.97 23.23 19.60
N CYS A 730 6.55 23.39 20.85
CA CYS A 730 6.50 22.31 21.82
C CYS A 730 5.14 22.30 22.52
N GLU A 731 4.70 21.13 22.97
CA GLU A 731 3.53 20.97 23.82
C GLU A 731 3.95 20.35 25.15
N ILE A 732 3.72 21.07 26.25
CA ILE A 732 4.03 20.62 27.60
C ILE A 732 3.05 19.52 28.00
N ILE A 733 3.59 18.35 28.32
CA ILE A 733 2.84 17.16 28.74
C ILE A 733 2.84 17.03 30.25
N THR A 734 3.95 17.35 30.93
CA THR A 734 4.03 17.31 32.40
C THR A 734 4.73 18.51 32.99
N VAL A 735 4.29 18.91 34.19
CA VAL A 735 4.96 19.88 35.06
C VAL A 735 5.54 19.12 36.24
N ALA A 736 6.86 19.16 36.39
CA ALA A 736 7.54 18.55 37.52
C ALA A 736 7.43 19.47 38.76
N PRO A 737 7.35 18.90 39.98
CA PRO A 737 7.24 19.69 41.20
C PRO A 737 8.51 20.56 41.41
N PRO A 738 8.38 21.75 42.03
CA PRO A 738 9.52 22.61 42.33
C PRO A 738 10.43 21.94 43.37
N SER A 739 11.74 21.94 43.11
CA SER A 739 12.76 21.24 43.89
C SER A 739 13.13 21.93 45.22
N SER A 740 12.18 22.61 45.87
CA SER A 740 12.41 23.47 47.05
C SER A 740 11.34 23.36 48.16
N SER A 741 10.45 22.36 48.09
CA SER A 741 9.47 22.07 49.16
C SER A 741 9.88 20.85 49.99
N SER A 742 10.56 21.07 51.11
CA SER A 742 10.83 20.04 52.13
C SER A 742 9.58 19.81 52.98
N SER A 743 8.76 18.81 52.62
CA SER A 743 7.56 18.43 53.38
C SER A 743 7.43 16.91 53.49
N SER A 744 7.49 16.39 54.70
CA SER A 744 7.35 14.97 55.02
C SER A 744 5.90 14.50 54.92
N SER A 745 5.57 13.77 53.84
CA SER A 745 4.30 13.04 53.65
C SER A 745 4.54 11.90 52.67
N GLU A 746 4.16 10.66 53.01
CA GLU A 746 4.37 9.47 52.18
C GLU A 746 3.35 9.32 51.03
N THR A 747 3.02 10.44 50.39
CA THR A 747 2.29 10.49 49.12
C THR A 747 3.32 10.62 47.99
N LYS A 748 3.42 9.60 47.13
CA LYS A 748 4.40 9.54 46.02
C LYS A 748 4.40 10.85 45.21
N ASN A 749 5.55 11.49 45.12
CA ASN A 749 5.73 12.82 44.55
C ASN A 749 5.73 12.79 43.00
N THR A 750 4.57 12.47 42.41
CA THR A 750 4.38 12.35 40.97
C THR A 750 4.13 13.71 40.31
N GLY A 751 4.86 14.03 39.23
CA GLY A 751 4.65 15.26 38.46
C GLY A 751 3.27 15.33 37.82
N HIS A 752 2.71 16.54 37.72
CA HIS A 752 1.36 16.74 37.21
C HIS A 752 1.32 16.60 35.69
N VAL A 753 0.50 15.66 35.19
CA VAL A 753 0.23 15.50 33.75
C VAL A 753 -0.81 16.54 33.33
N CYS A 754 -0.50 17.32 32.30
CA CYS A 754 -1.38 18.35 31.77
C CYS A 754 -2.59 17.69 31.07
N ALA A 755 -3.80 17.91 31.60
CA ALA A 755 -5.04 17.42 30.99
C ALA A 755 -5.33 18.01 29.60
N THR A 756 -4.63 19.08 29.22
CA THR A 756 -4.63 19.64 27.86
C THR A 756 -3.20 20.11 27.55
N PRO A 757 -2.60 19.78 26.40
CA PRO A 757 -1.19 20.10 26.15
C PRO A 757 -0.97 21.63 26.02
N LEU A 758 -0.11 22.19 26.87
CA LEU A 758 0.14 23.63 26.89
C LEU A 758 1.23 24.02 25.89
N ARG A 759 0.90 24.89 24.93
CA ARG A 759 1.80 25.30 23.83
C ARG A 759 2.92 26.22 24.31
N ALA A 760 4.15 25.86 23.97
CA ALA A 760 5.38 26.57 24.32
C ALA A 760 6.35 26.63 23.13
N ILE A 761 7.42 27.43 23.24
CA ILE A 761 8.45 27.59 22.19
C ILE A 761 9.85 27.47 22.77
N LEU A 762 10.70 26.64 22.16
CA LEU A 762 12.14 26.52 22.41
C LEU A 762 12.89 27.19 21.25
N ARG A 763 13.75 28.19 21.50
CA ARG A 763 14.56 28.84 20.44
C ARG A 763 15.96 28.22 20.40
N SER A 764 16.65 28.27 19.26
CA SER A 764 18.04 27.79 19.12
C SER A 764 18.97 28.36 20.20
N GLN A 765 18.89 29.68 20.43
CA GLN A 765 19.60 30.42 21.48
C GLN A 765 19.30 30.01 22.94
N ASP A 766 18.31 29.17 23.17
CA ASP A 766 17.89 28.66 24.48
C ASP A 766 18.14 27.14 24.65
N VAL A 767 18.76 26.47 23.66
CA VAL A 767 19.15 25.05 23.72
C VAL A 767 20.49 24.86 24.42
N ARG A 768 21.51 25.64 24.01
CA ARG A 768 22.86 25.58 24.58
C ARG A 768 23.18 26.85 25.38
N ALA A 769 23.99 26.70 26.43
CA ALA A 769 24.46 27.84 27.23
C ALA A 769 25.50 28.69 26.46
N THR A 770 26.38 28.02 25.73
CA THR A 770 27.44 28.57 24.86
C THR A 770 27.18 28.20 23.39
N GLU A 771 27.92 28.81 22.46
CA GLU A 771 27.85 28.51 21.00
C GLU A 771 26.44 28.59 20.37
N LYS A 772 25.60 29.48 20.89
CA LYS A 772 24.17 29.61 20.54
C LYS A 772 23.92 29.75 19.04
N ASP A 773 24.79 30.47 18.35
CA ASP A 773 24.65 30.77 16.91
C ASP A 773 25.04 29.58 16.01
N LYS A 774 25.65 28.52 16.58
CA LYS A 774 25.90 27.24 15.89
C LYS A 774 24.73 26.25 16.00
N VAL A 775 23.71 26.53 16.82
CA VAL A 775 22.60 25.59 17.08
C VAL A 775 21.61 25.55 15.92
N LYS A 776 21.68 24.49 15.10
CA LYS A 776 20.64 24.11 14.14
C LYS A 776 19.65 23.14 14.81
N LEU A 777 18.37 23.51 14.90
CA LEU A 777 17.39 22.72 15.65
C LEU A 777 17.07 21.36 15.04
N ALA A 778 17.12 21.20 13.71
CA ALA A 778 16.90 19.93 13.03
C ALA A 778 18.03 18.90 13.25
N GLU A 779 19.20 19.35 13.71
CA GLU A 779 20.32 18.48 14.12
C GLU A 779 20.28 18.18 15.64
N CYS A 780 19.45 18.90 16.41
CA CYS A 780 19.32 18.75 17.85
C CYS A 780 18.08 17.96 18.29
N PHE A 781 17.00 18.01 17.50
CA PHE A 781 15.71 17.39 17.82
C PHE A 781 14.98 16.94 16.55
N ARG A 782 14.07 15.96 16.70
CA ARG A 782 13.08 15.52 15.71
C ARG A 782 11.66 15.86 16.19
N VAL A 783 10.68 15.79 15.30
CA VAL A 783 9.26 15.91 15.69
C VAL A 783 8.82 14.62 16.37
N GLY A 784 8.21 14.73 17.55
CA GLY A 784 7.86 13.59 18.41
C GLY A 784 8.74 13.48 19.67
N ASP A 785 9.97 14.02 19.64
CA ASP A 785 10.91 13.99 20.77
C ASP A 785 10.32 14.64 22.03
N VAL A 786 10.59 14.06 23.21
CA VAL A 786 10.18 14.62 24.51
C VAL A 786 11.40 15.22 25.20
N VAL A 787 11.45 16.55 25.26
CA VAL A 787 12.56 17.31 25.87
C VAL A 787 12.22 17.73 27.30
N ARG A 788 13.20 17.63 28.19
CA ARG A 788 13.14 18.27 29.52
C ARG A 788 13.62 19.72 29.39
N ALA A 789 12.86 20.66 29.94
CA ALA A 789 13.14 22.08 29.84
C ALA A 789 12.83 22.84 31.13
N LEU A 790 13.33 24.08 31.23
CA LEU A 790 12.97 25.07 32.25
C LEU A 790 12.05 26.13 31.65
N THR A 791 10.93 26.45 32.29
CA THR A 791 9.99 27.47 31.79
C THR A 791 10.46 28.90 32.10
N VAL A 792 10.25 29.81 31.15
CA VAL A 792 10.64 31.23 31.21
C VAL A 792 9.56 32.14 30.63
N LEU A 793 9.41 33.34 31.22
CA LEU A 793 8.36 34.30 30.85
C LEU A 793 8.66 35.00 29.51
N TYR A 794 7.71 35.01 28.58
CA TYR A 794 7.85 35.71 27.30
C TYR A 794 7.20 37.11 27.35
N LEU A 795 8.00 38.13 27.69
CA LEU A 795 7.61 39.53 27.58
C LEU A 795 8.10 40.14 26.25
N ARG A 796 7.16 40.61 25.41
CA ARG A 796 7.48 41.29 24.15
C ARG A 796 7.93 42.75 24.36
N LYS A 797 9.16 42.96 24.86
CA LYS A 797 10.16 43.95 24.36
C LYS A 797 11.34 44.17 25.33
N HIS A 798 12.55 44.12 24.76
CA HIS A 798 13.86 44.53 25.33
C HIS A 798 14.40 43.70 26.53
N TRP A 799 15.69 43.86 26.84
CA TRP A 799 16.58 42.82 27.40
C TRP A 799 17.71 43.39 28.28
N LYS A 800 17.97 42.79 29.45
CA LYS A 800 19.30 42.31 29.92
C LYS A 800 19.18 41.50 31.24
N ALA A 801 20.22 40.73 31.59
CA ALA A 801 20.41 40.00 32.86
C ALA A 801 21.51 40.66 33.73
N PRO A 802 21.82 40.16 34.94
CA PRO A 802 22.82 39.06 35.06
C PRO A 802 22.59 38.05 36.23
N GLU A 803 23.47 37.02 36.29
CA GLU A 803 23.95 36.18 37.41
C GLU A 803 23.03 35.72 38.59
N GLU A 804 23.23 34.56 39.24
CA GLU A 804 24.47 33.78 39.48
C GLU A 804 24.37 32.29 39.08
N VAL A 805 25.27 31.41 39.56
CA VAL A 805 25.68 30.15 38.89
C VAL A 805 25.53 28.88 39.75
N THR A 806 25.12 27.77 39.12
CA THR A 806 25.62 26.42 39.47
C THR A 806 25.59 25.48 38.26
N ARG A 807 26.50 24.49 38.19
CA ARG A 807 26.77 23.69 36.98
C ARG A 807 26.10 22.31 36.98
N LYS A 808 25.41 21.94 35.90
CA LYS A 808 25.50 20.64 35.18
C LYS A 808 24.72 20.71 33.84
N ALA A 809 24.77 19.64 33.04
CA ALA A 809 24.56 19.69 31.59
C ALA A 809 23.10 19.74 31.10
N GLU A 810 22.95 20.14 29.83
CA GLU A 810 21.83 19.92 28.90
C GLU A 810 20.38 19.99 29.45
N VAL A 811 19.90 21.23 29.65
CA VAL A 811 18.46 21.53 29.81
C VAL A 811 18.12 22.82 29.05
N GLY A 812 17.21 22.74 28.05
CA GLY A 812 16.77 23.89 27.27
C GLY A 812 15.76 24.79 28.02
N ARG A 813 15.45 25.98 27.49
CA ARG A 813 14.45 26.91 28.08
C ARG A 813 13.22 27.12 27.18
N LEU A 814 12.02 26.97 27.75
CA LEU A 814 10.73 27.09 27.06
C LEU A 814 10.00 28.40 27.41
N LEU A 815 9.60 29.12 26.36
CA LEU A 815 8.78 30.33 26.42
C LEU A 815 7.29 30.00 26.54
N LEU A 816 6.60 30.63 27.50
CA LEU A 816 5.13 30.57 27.66
C LEU A 816 4.46 31.86 27.16
N PRO A 817 3.36 31.80 26.39
CA PRO A 817 2.63 32.99 25.94
C PRO A 817 1.91 33.67 27.12
N ALA A 818 1.97 35.01 27.18
CA ALA A 818 1.49 35.83 28.29
C ALA A 818 -0.05 36.00 28.36
N GLY A 819 -0.81 34.92 28.13
CA GLY A 819 -2.28 34.91 28.16
C GLY A 819 -2.90 33.66 28.82
N SER A 820 -2.10 32.73 29.34
CA SER A 820 -2.58 31.48 29.97
C SER A 820 -2.74 31.58 31.50
N GLN A 821 -3.27 32.71 31.98
CA GLN A 821 -3.67 32.93 33.37
C GLN A 821 -5.02 33.67 33.42
N GLN A 822 -6.07 32.95 33.03
CA GLN A 822 -7.48 33.17 33.39
C GLN A 822 -8.14 31.79 33.56
#